data_AF-A0A098S925-F1
#
_entry.id   AF-A0A098S925-F1
#
_cell.length_a   1.000
_cell.length_b   1.000
_cell.length_c   1.000
_cell.angle_alpha   90.00
_cell.angle_beta   90.00
_cell.angle_gamma   90.00
#
_symmetry.space_group_name_H-M   'P 1'
#
loop_
_entity.id
_entity.type
_entity.pdbx_description
1 polymer ?
#
loop_
_entity_poly.entity_id
_entity_poly.type
_entity_poly.pdbx_seq_one_letter_code
_entity_poly.pdbx_strand_id
1 'polypeptide(L)'
;MAAKASVANLPHLDTLRQHLWQSRAITVVYPASMDSTLKSLSTALHPFKVRMISAEQAQPEDLKGSLFLIGTPENNPWICNTPLRPAIHFQPPSILLNSQIIPEDAVAFLSFYPNPHAPYFPLFLATANDERQLREALARRMREGFSAFGWGGWQYEVYQGPYRIRCGKYHPTDWTLLAERQFQAASTVVAPPSAACFEYHWHGDSTNRSDFRSFVMACDQQAAAVLAFCDTIWHEASIPVHGFPDMEAKGLALNNTSPLQFSIQANRIDAIANSVYSTSWLGPQNQFLLRRILGAPRFPLLEAGLALTFNPSWQKHGLSYWKDRLAHTGLLPGLADLEAFWADEYQSPFLRQLAAAAFCDFLLRHWGKAAFLENYANWAPDVAALLSMEPQWQSYLSENAIMPEPREAGTVPYLKGFNFAHEGYAIYNGYGSKLAAGMLQEQFSLGANAVAIVPYSYMRSPNAPQPLSIMNRAGTENDESVIRDLVYARRLGLQTVLKPQIWMGGGHWPGDVRMDNKADWEAFFRHYTRWIVHYALMAELYNADVFCVGVEFAQATLIEPDAWREVIRTVRAVYSGRLTYAANWGPEFEELAFWDELDLIGLNCYYPLSEAKQPSEAELSERFEQVLQKARAVSNTFGRPLILTEIGFTSTATPWQQPHLDGEGEAYLGSAQLRCYHIVTQALARSTDWCRGVLWWKYPSYPTLGGEGHTGFTPNDKPTEEQLPELFGRLPE
;
A
#
# COMPACT_ATOMS: atom_id res chain seq x y z
N MET A 1 -5.08 -40.20 -1.09
CA MET A 1 -4.14 -40.79 -2.06
C MET A 1 -4.84 -41.00 -3.39
N ALA A 2 -4.98 -39.92 -4.17
CA ALA A 2 -5.44 -39.99 -5.56
C ALA A 2 -4.22 -39.78 -6.47
N ALA A 3 -4.15 -40.59 -7.51
CA ALA A 3 -3.01 -40.86 -8.38
C ALA A 3 -2.09 -39.66 -8.68
N LYS A 4 -0.80 -39.81 -8.32
CA LYS A 4 0.33 -39.26 -9.08
C LYS A 4 0.30 -39.87 -10.49
N ALA A 5 -0.59 -39.38 -11.35
CA ALA A 5 -0.38 -39.52 -12.78
C ALA A 5 0.75 -38.55 -13.11
N SER A 6 1.97 -39.07 -13.18
CA SER A 6 3.16 -38.33 -13.59
C SER A 6 2.95 -37.77 -15.00
N VAL A 7 2.66 -36.48 -15.12
CA VAL A 7 2.83 -35.76 -16.39
C VAL A 7 4.32 -35.47 -16.50
N ALA A 8 5.02 -36.27 -17.31
CA ALA A 8 6.45 -36.12 -17.52
C ALA A 8 6.78 -34.79 -18.20
N ASN A 9 7.82 -34.10 -17.72
CA ASN A 9 8.51 -32.95 -18.32
C ASN A 9 7.61 -31.81 -18.85
N LEU A 10 6.70 -31.28 -18.03
CA LEU A 10 6.13 -29.96 -18.32
C LEU A 10 7.23 -28.89 -18.17
N PRO A 11 7.26 -27.86 -19.04
CA PRO A 11 8.28 -26.83 -18.96
C PRO A 11 8.08 -25.94 -17.74
N HIS A 12 9.16 -25.27 -17.34
CA HIS A 12 9.11 -24.25 -16.31
C HIS A 12 8.21 -23.07 -16.75
N LEU A 13 7.51 -22.43 -15.82
CA LEU A 13 6.66 -21.26 -16.11
C LEU A 13 7.42 -20.16 -16.87
N ASP A 14 8.67 -19.89 -16.51
CA ASP A 14 9.48 -18.86 -17.18
C ASP A 14 9.85 -19.24 -18.62
N THR A 15 9.96 -20.54 -18.92
CA THR A 15 10.10 -21.00 -20.30
C THR A 15 8.88 -20.62 -21.13
N LEU A 16 7.66 -20.81 -20.59
CA LEU A 16 6.43 -20.38 -21.29
C LEU A 16 6.41 -18.87 -21.54
N ARG A 17 6.78 -18.07 -20.52
CA ARG A 17 6.86 -16.61 -20.64
C ARG A 17 7.88 -16.20 -21.71
N GLN A 18 9.07 -16.79 -21.67
CA GLN A 18 10.14 -16.53 -22.64
C GLN A 18 9.69 -16.84 -24.06
N HIS A 19 9.08 -18.00 -24.30
CA HIS A 19 8.58 -18.40 -25.62
C HIS A 19 7.51 -17.43 -26.14
N LEU A 20 6.58 -16.97 -25.29
CA LEU A 20 5.59 -15.97 -25.68
C LEU A 20 6.22 -14.61 -26.04
N TRP A 21 7.19 -14.15 -25.25
CA TRP A 21 7.90 -12.89 -25.51
C TRP A 21 8.79 -12.95 -26.75
N GLN A 22 9.32 -14.12 -27.08
CA GLN A 22 10.10 -14.36 -28.29
C GLN A 22 9.21 -14.45 -29.53
N SER A 23 8.10 -15.19 -29.47
CA SER A 23 7.18 -15.36 -30.60
C SER A 23 6.41 -14.06 -30.91
N ARG A 24 6.10 -13.29 -29.86
CA ARG A 24 5.22 -12.11 -29.86
C ARG A 24 3.89 -12.35 -30.59
N ALA A 25 3.38 -13.58 -30.56
CA ALA A 25 2.19 -13.97 -31.29
C ALA A 25 1.28 -14.86 -30.42
N ILE A 26 -0.04 -14.65 -30.52
CA ILE A 26 -1.06 -15.46 -29.83
C ILE A 26 -2.16 -15.81 -30.84
N THR A 27 -2.49 -17.09 -30.95
CA THR A 27 -3.69 -17.55 -31.67
C THR A 27 -4.87 -17.59 -30.69
N VAL A 28 -5.98 -16.98 -31.07
CA VAL A 28 -7.23 -16.97 -30.29
C VAL A 28 -8.26 -17.82 -31.02
N VAL A 29 -8.78 -18.85 -30.36
CA VAL A 29 -9.86 -19.69 -30.88
C VAL A 29 -11.11 -19.44 -30.05
N TYR A 30 -12.17 -18.96 -30.71
CA TYR A 30 -13.36 -18.43 -30.05
C TYR A 30 -14.64 -18.69 -30.88
N PRO A 31 -15.83 -18.79 -30.27
CA PRO A 31 -17.07 -19.03 -31.02
C PRO A 31 -17.46 -17.79 -31.84
N ALA A 32 -18.04 -17.99 -33.03
CA ALA A 32 -18.49 -16.88 -33.88
C ALA A 32 -19.50 -15.96 -33.18
N SER A 33 -20.27 -16.47 -32.20
CA SER A 33 -21.18 -15.68 -31.38
C SER A 33 -20.46 -14.51 -30.68
N MET A 34 -19.17 -14.64 -30.33
CA MET A 34 -18.41 -13.67 -29.56
C MET A 34 -17.69 -12.60 -30.40
N ASP A 35 -17.82 -12.61 -31.73
CA ASP A 35 -17.16 -11.64 -32.64
C ASP A 35 -17.29 -10.19 -32.16
N SER A 36 -18.51 -9.77 -31.78
CA SER A 36 -18.79 -8.40 -31.36
C SER A 36 -18.11 -8.02 -30.05
N THR A 37 -18.04 -8.95 -29.10
CA THR A 37 -17.41 -8.76 -27.79
C THR A 37 -15.90 -8.65 -27.93
N LEU A 38 -15.28 -9.47 -28.78
CA LEU A 38 -13.81 -9.59 -28.88
C LEU A 38 -13.16 -8.60 -29.86
N LYS A 39 -13.91 -7.65 -30.43
CA LYS A 39 -13.39 -6.65 -31.39
C LYS A 39 -12.13 -5.93 -30.91
N SER A 40 -12.05 -5.63 -29.62
CA SER A 40 -10.92 -4.90 -29.01
C SER A 40 -9.85 -5.80 -28.39
N LEU A 41 -9.97 -7.13 -28.52
CA LEU A 41 -9.05 -8.07 -27.88
C LEU A 41 -7.62 -7.89 -28.39
N SER A 42 -7.43 -7.68 -29.69
CA SER A 42 -6.09 -7.44 -30.25
C SER A 42 -5.43 -6.18 -29.69
N THR A 43 -6.23 -5.14 -29.37
CA THR A 43 -5.72 -3.92 -28.73
C THR A 43 -5.38 -4.20 -27.26
N ALA A 44 -6.25 -4.91 -26.55
CA ALA A 44 -6.04 -5.27 -25.15
C ALA A 44 -4.81 -6.17 -24.95
N LEU A 45 -4.44 -7.00 -25.94
CA LEU A 45 -3.29 -7.89 -25.91
C LEU A 45 -1.99 -7.29 -26.50
N HIS A 46 -1.97 -5.99 -26.82
CA HIS A 46 -0.73 -5.31 -27.25
C HIS A 46 0.38 -5.48 -26.18
N PRO A 47 1.63 -5.84 -26.55
CA PRO A 47 2.24 -5.74 -27.88
C PRO A 47 2.19 -6.99 -28.77
N PHE A 48 1.34 -7.98 -28.49
CA PHE A 48 1.33 -9.21 -29.28
C PHE A 48 0.52 -9.13 -30.57
N LYS A 49 0.99 -9.85 -31.60
CA LYS A 49 0.21 -10.11 -32.81
C LYS A 49 -0.85 -11.15 -32.50
N VAL A 50 -2.12 -10.78 -32.63
CA VAL A 50 -3.26 -11.65 -32.32
C VAL A 50 -3.86 -12.21 -33.61
N ARG A 51 -3.86 -13.53 -33.77
CA ARG A 51 -4.54 -14.25 -34.86
C ARG A 51 -5.87 -14.79 -34.35
N MET A 52 -6.98 -14.19 -34.79
CA MET A 52 -8.34 -14.61 -34.44
C MET A 52 -8.83 -15.71 -35.38
N ILE A 53 -9.34 -16.83 -34.85
CA ILE A 53 -9.89 -17.95 -35.62
C ILE A 53 -11.21 -18.40 -34.97
N SER A 54 -12.28 -18.52 -35.75
CA SER A 54 -13.55 -19.01 -35.22
C SER A 54 -13.45 -20.50 -34.87
N ALA A 55 -14.11 -20.94 -33.79
CA ALA A 55 -14.03 -22.30 -33.29
C ALA A 55 -14.51 -23.34 -34.33
N GLU A 56 -15.45 -22.95 -35.19
CA GLU A 56 -16.01 -23.74 -36.27
C GLU A 56 -15.04 -23.92 -37.45
N GLN A 57 -14.08 -23.00 -37.61
CA GLN A 57 -13.09 -23.00 -38.69
C GLN A 57 -11.74 -23.55 -38.25
N ALA A 58 -11.41 -23.46 -36.96
CA ALA A 58 -10.14 -23.88 -36.41
C ALA A 58 -9.84 -25.37 -36.73
N GLN A 59 -8.57 -25.68 -36.93
CA GLN A 59 -8.05 -27.03 -37.16
C GLN A 59 -7.01 -27.38 -36.07
N PRO A 60 -6.66 -28.68 -35.88
CA PRO A 60 -5.68 -29.07 -34.85
C PRO A 60 -4.32 -28.36 -34.96
N GLU A 61 -3.91 -27.97 -36.17
CA GLU A 61 -2.65 -27.27 -36.40
C GLU A 61 -2.67 -25.82 -35.87
N ASP A 62 -3.85 -25.19 -35.85
CA ASP A 62 -4.03 -23.84 -35.32
C ASP A 62 -3.89 -23.78 -33.79
N LEU A 63 -3.95 -24.93 -33.11
CA LEU A 63 -3.77 -25.02 -31.66
C LEU A 63 -2.30 -25.04 -31.23
N LYS A 64 -1.34 -25.04 -32.16
CA LYS A 64 0.09 -24.99 -31.84
C LYS A 64 0.53 -23.56 -31.49
N GLY A 65 1.58 -23.44 -30.69
CA GLY A 65 2.12 -22.16 -30.26
C GLY A 65 1.37 -21.58 -29.05
N SER A 66 1.47 -20.26 -28.85
CA SER A 66 0.74 -19.58 -27.78
C SER A 66 -0.73 -19.49 -28.15
N LEU A 67 -1.59 -20.04 -27.28
CA LEU A 67 -3.01 -20.28 -27.58
C LEU A 67 -3.91 -19.63 -26.54
N PHE A 68 -4.99 -18.99 -26.96
CA PHE A 68 -6.05 -18.50 -26.09
C PHE A 68 -7.39 -19.10 -26.51
N LEU A 69 -7.92 -20.01 -25.69
CA LEU A 69 -9.25 -20.58 -25.88
C LEU A 69 -10.29 -19.72 -25.16
N ILE A 70 -11.34 -19.29 -25.87
CA ILE A 70 -12.43 -18.47 -25.32
C ILE A 70 -13.76 -19.13 -25.67
N GLY A 71 -14.66 -19.32 -24.71
CA GLY A 71 -16.00 -19.84 -24.96
C GLY A 71 -16.56 -20.68 -23.81
N THR A 72 -17.79 -21.16 -23.97
CA THR A 72 -18.39 -22.18 -23.11
C THR A 72 -18.03 -23.57 -23.65
N PRO A 73 -18.12 -24.63 -22.81
CA PRO A 73 -18.00 -26.01 -23.28
C PRO A 73 -18.95 -26.39 -24.42
N GLU A 74 -20.08 -25.68 -24.55
CA GLU A 74 -21.11 -25.92 -25.57
C GLU A 74 -20.78 -25.25 -26.91
N ASN A 75 -20.29 -24.00 -26.89
CA ASN A 75 -20.10 -23.20 -28.11
C ASN A 75 -18.67 -23.24 -28.66
N ASN A 76 -17.68 -23.73 -27.90
CA ASN A 76 -16.31 -23.91 -28.36
C ASN A 76 -15.84 -25.35 -28.09
N PRO A 77 -15.91 -26.27 -29.08
CA PRO A 77 -15.58 -27.67 -28.88
C PRO A 77 -14.11 -27.92 -28.52
N TRP A 78 -13.21 -26.99 -28.85
CA TRP A 78 -11.78 -27.10 -28.53
C TRP A 78 -11.50 -27.01 -27.04
N ILE A 79 -12.37 -26.35 -26.26
CA ILE A 79 -12.25 -26.27 -24.80
C ILE A 79 -12.34 -27.65 -24.16
N CYS A 80 -13.30 -28.47 -24.58
CA CYS A 80 -13.49 -29.83 -24.06
C CYS A 80 -12.45 -30.82 -24.62
N ASN A 81 -11.95 -30.59 -25.84
CA ASN A 81 -11.06 -31.49 -26.54
C ASN A 81 -9.57 -31.27 -26.22
N THR A 82 -9.19 -30.17 -25.57
CA THR A 82 -7.83 -29.92 -25.10
C THR A 82 -7.64 -30.45 -23.67
N PRO A 83 -6.75 -31.43 -23.44
CA PRO A 83 -6.59 -32.08 -22.13
C PRO A 83 -5.79 -31.21 -21.15
N LEU A 84 -6.47 -30.33 -20.42
CA LEU A 84 -5.88 -29.39 -19.46
C LEU A 84 -5.76 -29.94 -18.03
N ARG A 85 -5.61 -31.26 -17.87
CA ARG A 85 -5.50 -31.89 -16.54
C ARG A 85 -4.12 -31.62 -15.90
N PRO A 86 -4.03 -31.50 -14.55
CA PRO A 86 -5.13 -31.57 -13.59
C PRO A 86 -5.86 -30.24 -13.37
N ALA A 87 -5.42 -29.15 -14.01
CA ALA A 87 -5.92 -27.81 -13.73
C ALA A 87 -7.42 -27.65 -14.01
N ILE A 88 -7.93 -28.14 -15.14
CA ILE A 88 -9.36 -28.05 -15.44
C ILE A 88 -9.89 -29.36 -16.04
N HIS A 89 -11.11 -29.70 -15.64
CA HIS A 89 -11.86 -30.85 -16.11
C HIS A 89 -13.30 -30.46 -16.39
N PHE A 90 -13.77 -30.77 -17.60
CA PHE A 90 -15.15 -30.54 -18.01
C PHE A 90 -15.98 -31.80 -17.74
N GLN A 91 -17.04 -31.67 -16.94
CA GLN A 91 -18.04 -32.70 -16.66
C GLN A 91 -19.42 -32.10 -16.91
N PRO A 92 -19.84 -31.92 -18.18
CA PRO A 92 -21.07 -31.20 -18.52
C PRO A 92 -22.27 -31.68 -17.68
N PRO A 93 -23.03 -30.76 -17.06
CA PRO A 93 -22.98 -29.30 -17.24
C PRO A 93 -21.94 -28.54 -16.40
N SER A 94 -21.11 -29.24 -15.62
CA SER A 94 -20.17 -28.64 -14.66
C SER A 94 -18.77 -28.42 -15.23
N ILE A 95 -18.15 -27.32 -14.81
CA ILE A 95 -16.72 -27.04 -15.00
C ILE A 95 -16.02 -27.20 -13.66
N LEU A 96 -15.02 -28.07 -13.61
CA LEU A 96 -14.18 -28.29 -12.42
C LEU A 96 -12.82 -27.66 -12.67
N LEU A 97 -12.48 -26.63 -11.90
CA LEU A 97 -11.15 -26.05 -11.88
C LEU A 97 -10.47 -26.49 -10.58
N ASN A 98 -9.31 -27.15 -10.70
CA ASN A 98 -8.55 -27.74 -9.60
C ASN A 98 -9.39 -28.69 -8.74
N SER A 99 -10.16 -29.57 -9.39
CA SER A 99 -11.09 -30.52 -8.77
C SER A 99 -12.26 -29.89 -7.99
N GLN A 100 -12.49 -28.59 -8.14
CA GLN A 100 -13.61 -27.89 -7.51
C GLN A 100 -14.55 -27.32 -8.57
N ILE A 101 -15.84 -27.62 -8.43
CA ILE A 101 -16.90 -27.07 -9.26
C ILE A 101 -16.90 -25.54 -9.11
N ILE A 102 -16.96 -24.81 -10.22
CA ILE A 102 -17.23 -23.37 -10.21
C ILE A 102 -18.75 -23.12 -10.16
N PRO A 103 -19.23 -22.03 -9.52
CA PRO A 103 -20.65 -21.66 -9.55
C PRO A 103 -21.18 -21.52 -10.99
N GLU A 104 -22.48 -21.73 -11.19
CA GLU A 104 -23.10 -21.69 -12.53
C GLU A 104 -22.98 -20.31 -13.20
N ASP A 105 -23.04 -19.24 -12.42
CA ASP A 105 -22.90 -17.85 -12.85
C ASP A 105 -21.45 -17.34 -12.84
N ALA A 106 -20.47 -18.24 -12.62
CA ALA A 106 -19.06 -17.87 -12.55
C ALA A 106 -18.32 -18.01 -13.88
N VAL A 107 -17.23 -17.25 -14.00
CA VAL A 107 -16.29 -17.29 -15.11
C VAL A 107 -14.93 -17.74 -14.60
N ALA A 108 -14.34 -18.76 -15.23
CA ALA A 108 -13.01 -19.25 -14.92
C ALA A 108 -12.00 -18.77 -15.97
N PHE A 109 -10.83 -18.38 -15.49
CA PHE A 109 -9.67 -18.03 -16.29
C PHE A 109 -8.48 -18.90 -15.90
N LEU A 110 -7.73 -19.35 -16.92
CA LEU A 110 -6.43 -20.00 -16.78
C LEU A 110 -5.41 -19.19 -17.58
N SER A 111 -4.24 -18.95 -17.01
CA SER A 111 -3.19 -18.11 -17.59
C SER A 111 -1.85 -18.82 -17.49
N PHE A 112 -1.07 -18.75 -18.58
CA PHE A 112 0.27 -19.36 -18.66
C PHE A 112 0.29 -20.84 -18.27
N TYR A 113 -0.67 -21.63 -18.74
CA TYR A 113 -0.62 -23.09 -18.57
C TYR A 113 0.13 -23.74 -19.75
N PRO A 114 0.82 -24.89 -19.61
CA PRO A 114 1.46 -25.55 -20.75
C PRO A 114 0.42 -25.95 -21.80
N ASN A 115 0.60 -25.53 -23.05
CA ASN A 115 -0.29 -25.93 -24.13
C ASN A 115 -0.09 -27.42 -24.49
N PRO A 116 -1.10 -28.30 -24.35
CA PRO A 116 -0.94 -29.73 -24.67
C PRO A 116 -0.55 -30.03 -26.12
N HIS A 117 -0.83 -29.11 -27.05
CA HIS A 117 -0.49 -29.22 -28.47
C HIS A 117 0.89 -28.63 -28.82
N ALA A 118 1.48 -27.86 -27.89
CA ALA A 118 2.81 -27.26 -28.02
C ALA A 118 3.38 -26.90 -26.62
N PRO A 119 3.90 -27.87 -25.85
CA PRO A 119 4.12 -27.72 -24.40
C PRO A 119 4.92 -26.51 -23.97
N TYR A 120 5.92 -26.10 -24.75
CA TYR A 120 6.79 -24.94 -24.48
C TYR A 120 6.13 -23.58 -24.70
N PHE A 121 4.89 -23.54 -25.20
CA PHE A 121 4.13 -22.32 -25.39
C PHE A 121 2.95 -22.24 -24.41
N PRO A 122 2.60 -21.03 -23.94
CA PRO A 122 1.51 -20.87 -22.99
C PRO A 122 0.13 -21.02 -23.64
N LEU A 123 -0.78 -21.60 -22.87
CA LEU A 123 -2.21 -21.61 -23.08
C LEU A 123 -2.89 -20.69 -22.07
N PHE A 124 -3.84 -19.92 -22.57
CA PHE A 124 -4.80 -19.13 -21.83
C PHE A 124 -6.20 -19.69 -22.08
N LEU A 125 -7.06 -19.64 -21.07
CA LEU A 125 -8.45 -20.07 -21.15
C LEU A 125 -9.35 -19.02 -20.51
N ALA A 126 -10.48 -18.71 -21.15
CA ALA A 126 -11.59 -17.99 -20.55
C ALA A 126 -12.88 -18.79 -20.83
N THR A 127 -13.50 -19.33 -19.77
CA THR A 127 -14.65 -20.22 -19.91
C THR A 127 -15.68 -20.01 -18.80
N ALA A 128 -16.93 -20.36 -19.08
CA ALA A 128 -18.06 -20.26 -18.15
C ALA A 128 -19.17 -21.24 -18.58
N ASN A 129 -20.15 -21.46 -17.70
CA ASN A 129 -21.39 -22.16 -18.08
C ASN A 129 -22.37 -21.20 -18.81
N ASP A 130 -22.39 -19.92 -18.44
CA ASP A 130 -23.20 -18.87 -19.09
C ASP A 130 -22.34 -17.97 -19.99
N GLU A 131 -22.64 -17.95 -21.30
CA GLU A 131 -21.95 -17.11 -22.29
C GLU A 131 -22.03 -15.61 -21.97
N ARG A 132 -23.15 -15.16 -21.39
CA ARG A 132 -23.35 -13.74 -21.01
C ARG A 132 -22.36 -13.31 -19.93
N GLN A 133 -22.18 -14.12 -18.90
CA GLN A 133 -21.22 -13.84 -17.82
C GLN A 133 -19.79 -13.74 -18.39
N LEU A 134 -19.44 -14.64 -19.29
CA LEU A 134 -18.14 -14.64 -19.96
C LEU A 134 -17.94 -13.37 -20.81
N ARG A 135 -18.97 -12.91 -21.55
CA ARG A 135 -18.90 -11.65 -22.32
C ARG A 135 -18.64 -10.44 -21.43
N GLU A 136 -19.35 -10.35 -20.30
CA GLU A 136 -19.20 -9.25 -19.34
C GLU A 136 -17.79 -9.25 -18.72
N ALA A 137 -17.30 -10.40 -18.30
CA ALA A 137 -15.97 -10.55 -17.72
C ALA A 137 -14.84 -10.22 -18.72
N LEU A 138 -14.96 -10.66 -19.98
CA LEU A 138 -14.01 -10.33 -21.03
C LEU A 138 -14.04 -8.86 -21.39
N ALA A 139 -15.23 -8.26 -21.51
CA ALA A 139 -15.38 -6.82 -21.75
C ALA A 139 -14.70 -6.00 -20.64
N ARG A 140 -14.78 -6.44 -19.38
CA ARG A 140 -14.04 -5.85 -18.26
C ARG A 140 -12.53 -5.98 -18.44
N ARG A 141 -12.00 -7.20 -18.64
CA ARG A 141 -10.54 -7.40 -18.82
C ARG A 141 -9.99 -6.64 -20.02
N MET A 142 -10.74 -6.52 -21.12
CA MET A 142 -10.31 -5.73 -22.28
C MET A 142 -10.19 -4.23 -21.97
N ARG A 143 -11.04 -3.68 -21.08
CA ARG A 143 -10.90 -2.28 -20.61
C ARG A 143 -9.71 -2.09 -19.68
N GLU A 144 -9.42 -3.09 -18.86
CA GLU A 144 -8.24 -3.10 -17.96
C GLU A 144 -6.92 -3.34 -18.73
N GLY A 145 -7.02 -3.83 -19.97
CA GLY A 145 -5.90 -4.00 -20.88
C GLY A 145 -5.04 -5.22 -20.55
N PHE A 146 -3.79 -5.16 -21.00
CA PHE A 146 -2.89 -6.31 -21.05
C PHE A 146 -2.70 -7.02 -19.70
N SER A 147 -2.55 -6.26 -18.61
CA SER A 147 -2.30 -6.82 -17.28
C SER A 147 -3.41 -7.77 -16.81
N ALA A 148 -4.64 -7.57 -17.28
CA ALA A 148 -5.80 -8.35 -16.89
C ALA A 148 -5.86 -9.75 -17.54
N PHE A 149 -4.98 -10.09 -18.49
CA PHE A 149 -4.96 -11.38 -19.19
C PHE A 149 -3.84 -12.32 -18.69
N GLY A 150 -3.65 -12.37 -17.37
CA GLY A 150 -2.72 -13.33 -16.74
C GLY A 150 -1.36 -12.76 -16.31
N TRP A 151 -1.14 -11.46 -16.56
CA TRP A 151 0.08 -10.77 -16.13
C TRP A 151 -0.06 -10.13 -14.74
N GLY A 152 -1.28 -10.04 -14.21
CA GLY A 152 -1.59 -9.69 -12.81
C GLY A 152 -1.15 -10.74 -11.78
N GLY A 153 -0.41 -11.77 -12.20
CA GLY A 153 0.31 -12.69 -11.32
C GLY A 153 -0.42 -13.98 -10.97
N TRP A 154 -1.72 -14.12 -11.24
CA TRP A 154 -2.47 -15.36 -10.97
C TRP A 154 -2.49 -16.29 -12.17
N GLN A 155 -2.27 -17.58 -11.96
CA GLN A 155 -2.32 -18.59 -13.03
C GLN A 155 -3.72 -19.15 -13.22
N TYR A 156 -4.57 -19.09 -12.21
CA TYR A 156 -5.99 -19.33 -12.38
C TYR A 156 -6.82 -18.37 -11.52
N GLU A 157 -8.00 -18.03 -12.01
CA GLU A 157 -8.95 -17.15 -11.33
C GLU A 157 -10.38 -17.59 -11.62
N VAL A 158 -11.28 -17.43 -10.65
CA VAL A 158 -12.73 -17.63 -10.79
C VAL A 158 -13.42 -16.37 -10.31
N TYR A 159 -14.27 -15.82 -11.17
CA TYR A 159 -15.03 -14.60 -10.90
C TYR A 159 -16.52 -14.91 -10.85
N GLN A 160 -17.21 -14.32 -9.88
CA GLN A 160 -18.67 -14.24 -9.85
C GLN A 160 -19.04 -12.76 -9.94
N GLY A 161 -19.58 -12.34 -11.09
CA GLY A 161 -19.75 -10.93 -11.44
C GLY A 161 -18.42 -10.14 -11.35
N PRO A 162 -18.33 -9.08 -10.52
CA PRO A 162 -17.11 -8.28 -10.35
C PRO A 162 -16.07 -8.91 -9.41
N TYR A 163 -16.44 -9.91 -8.61
CA TYR A 163 -15.59 -10.41 -7.53
C TYR A 163 -14.82 -11.64 -7.94
N ARG A 164 -13.51 -11.64 -7.68
CA ARG A 164 -12.69 -12.84 -7.73
C ARG A 164 -12.94 -13.67 -6.47
N ILE A 165 -13.66 -14.77 -6.63
CA ILE A 165 -14.03 -15.66 -5.53
C ILE A 165 -13.00 -16.77 -5.29
N ARG A 166 -12.16 -17.05 -6.29
CA ARG A 166 -11.05 -18.02 -6.16
C ARG A 166 -9.88 -17.59 -7.04
N CYS A 167 -8.65 -17.74 -6.56
CA CYS A 167 -7.46 -17.59 -7.40
C CYS A 167 -6.27 -18.33 -6.82
N GLY A 168 -5.27 -18.61 -7.66
CA GLY A 168 -4.03 -19.16 -7.17
C GLY A 168 -2.94 -19.36 -8.20
N LYS A 169 -1.86 -19.96 -7.72
CA LYS A 169 -0.64 -20.29 -8.48
C LYS A 169 -0.36 -21.78 -8.45
N TYR A 170 0.35 -22.25 -9.46
CA TYR A 170 0.91 -23.58 -9.55
C TYR A 170 2.43 -23.50 -9.28
N HIS A 171 3.01 -24.59 -8.81
CA HIS A 171 4.45 -24.71 -8.67
C HIS A 171 5.07 -24.66 -10.07
N PRO A 172 6.12 -23.86 -10.29
CA PRO A 172 6.53 -23.47 -11.63
C PRO A 172 7.13 -24.62 -12.45
N THR A 173 7.50 -25.74 -11.81
CA THR A 173 8.11 -26.91 -12.47
C THR A 173 7.14 -28.08 -12.61
N ASP A 174 6.39 -28.42 -11.56
CA ASP A 174 5.55 -29.63 -11.54
C ASP A 174 4.05 -29.35 -11.68
N TRP A 175 3.67 -28.07 -11.73
CA TRP A 175 2.30 -27.59 -11.97
C TRP A 175 1.27 -28.08 -10.95
N THR A 176 1.73 -28.53 -9.77
CA THR A 176 0.86 -28.78 -8.61
C THR A 176 0.42 -27.47 -7.96
N LEU A 177 -0.66 -27.47 -7.17
CA LEU A 177 -1.10 -26.25 -6.48
C LEU A 177 -0.11 -25.85 -5.39
N LEU A 178 0.30 -24.58 -5.37
CA LEU A 178 1.06 -24.00 -4.26
C LEU A 178 0.12 -23.68 -3.12
N ALA A 179 0.05 -24.52 -2.09
CA ALA A 179 -0.96 -24.43 -1.02
C ALA A 179 -1.02 -23.02 -0.38
N GLU A 180 0.13 -22.40 -0.15
CA GLU A 180 0.32 -21.07 0.42
C GLU A 180 -0.04 -19.91 -0.53
N ARG A 181 -0.38 -20.22 -1.78
CA ARG A 181 -0.79 -19.26 -2.82
C ARG A 181 -2.17 -19.60 -3.40
N GLN A 182 -3.03 -20.28 -2.63
CA GLN A 182 -4.43 -20.54 -2.98
C GLN A 182 -5.35 -19.66 -2.14
N PHE A 183 -6.23 -18.92 -2.79
CA PHE A 183 -7.16 -18.01 -2.13
C PHE A 183 -8.60 -18.32 -2.53
N GLN A 184 -9.46 -18.39 -1.53
CA GLN A 184 -10.89 -18.63 -1.67
C GLN A 184 -11.62 -17.56 -0.84
N ALA A 185 -12.54 -16.82 -1.46
CA ALA A 185 -13.38 -15.87 -0.76
C ALA A 185 -14.36 -16.60 0.18
N ALA A 186 -14.70 -15.96 1.30
CA ALA A 186 -15.75 -16.44 2.18
C ALA A 186 -17.12 -16.35 1.49
N SER A 187 -18.07 -17.19 1.91
CA SER A 187 -19.45 -17.12 1.42
C SER A 187 -20.09 -15.79 1.83
N THR A 188 -20.78 -15.15 0.91
CA THR A 188 -21.48 -13.89 1.17
C THR A 188 -22.69 -14.13 2.06
N VAL A 189 -22.78 -13.40 3.18
CA VAL A 189 -23.96 -13.34 4.03
C VAL A 189 -24.71 -12.04 3.76
N VAL A 190 -25.95 -12.14 3.28
CA VAL A 190 -26.83 -10.98 3.15
C VAL A 190 -27.34 -10.62 4.54
N ALA A 191 -27.07 -9.40 4.99
CA ALA A 191 -27.72 -8.86 6.17
C ALA A 191 -29.08 -8.28 5.77
N PRO A 192 -30.14 -8.50 6.55
CA PRO A 192 -31.43 -7.90 6.25
C PRO A 192 -31.28 -6.37 6.21
N PRO A 193 -31.96 -5.66 5.28
CA PRO A 193 -31.86 -4.22 5.17
C PRO A 193 -32.31 -3.55 6.48
N SER A 194 -31.45 -2.70 7.03
CA SER A 194 -31.74 -1.89 8.22
C SER A 194 -32.31 -0.50 7.87
N ALA A 195 -32.18 -0.05 6.61
CA ALA A 195 -32.71 1.22 6.09
C ALA A 195 -33.16 1.13 4.62
N ALA A 196 -33.86 2.16 4.13
CA ALA A 196 -34.41 2.19 2.75
C ALA A 196 -33.33 2.32 1.65
N CYS A 197 -32.17 2.92 1.97
CA CYS A 197 -31.16 3.27 0.95
C CYS A 197 -30.25 2.11 0.56
N PHE A 198 -29.93 1.20 1.48
CA PHE A 198 -28.82 0.25 1.33
C PHE A 198 -29.24 -1.20 1.56
N GLU A 199 -28.64 -2.10 0.77
CA GLU A 199 -28.68 -3.55 0.98
C GLU A 199 -27.26 -4.03 1.31
N TYR A 200 -27.08 -4.72 2.43
CA TYR A 200 -25.76 -5.02 2.96
C TYR A 200 -25.33 -6.47 2.72
N HIS A 201 -24.18 -6.65 2.09
CA HIS A 201 -23.59 -7.95 1.77
C HIS A 201 -22.24 -8.10 2.49
N TRP A 202 -22.11 -9.11 3.34
CA TRP A 202 -20.89 -9.38 4.09
C TRP A 202 -20.06 -10.49 3.44
N HIS A 203 -18.80 -10.21 3.12
CA HIS A 203 -17.86 -11.15 2.48
C HIS A 203 -16.80 -11.71 3.43
N GLY A 204 -17.10 -11.78 4.73
CA GLY A 204 -16.20 -12.35 5.74
C GLY A 204 -16.84 -13.49 6.54
N ASP A 205 -16.11 -14.01 7.51
CA ASP A 205 -16.64 -15.02 8.45
C ASP A 205 -17.46 -14.39 9.59
N SER A 206 -17.88 -15.20 10.56
CA SER A 206 -18.70 -14.75 11.68
C SER A 206 -17.95 -13.92 12.73
N THR A 207 -16.60 -13.94 12.75
CA THR A 207 -15.79 -13.34 13.83
C THR A 207 -15.79 -11.81 13.76
N ASN A 208 -15.77 -11.23 12.57
CA ASN A 208 -15.75 -9.76 12.37
C ASN A 208 -17.16 -9.14 12.24
N ARG A 209 -18.21 -9.87 12.63
CA ARG A 209 -19.59 -9.43 12.45
C ARG A 209 -19.95 -8.22 13.31
N SER A 210 -19.24 -7.96 14.41
CA SER A 210 -19.42 -6.76 15.23
C SER A 210 -18.99 -5.49 14.50
N ASP A 211 -17.82 -5.52 13.86
CA ASP A 211 -17.29 -4.38 13.11
C ASP A 211 -18.19 -4.06 11.91
N PHE A 212 -18.65 -5.10 11.21
CA PHE A 212 -19.61 -4.94 10.13
C PHE A 212 -20.94 -4.32 10.60
N ARG A 213 -21.47 -4.71 11.77
CA ARG A 213 -22.68 -4.08 12.34
C ARG A 213 -22.46 -2.60 12.63
N SER A 214 -21.33 -2.23 13.22
CA SER A 214 -20.98 -0.83 13.48
C SER A 214 -20.89 -0.02 12.19
N PHE A 215 -20.29 -0.59 11.14
CA PHE A 215 -20.25 -0.01 9.81
C PHE A 215 -21.66 0.22 9.24
N VAL A 216 -22.54 -0.79 9.27
CA VAL A 216 -23.93 -0.71 8.80
C VAL A 216 -24.69 0.41 9.52
N MET A 217 -24.61 0.45 10.85
CA MET A 217 -25.28 1.48 11.65
C MET A 217 -24.80 2.89 11.29
N ALA A 218 -23.49 3.06 11.08
CA ALA A 218 -22.93 4.35 10.70
C ALA A 218 -23.36 4.77 9.28
N CYS A 219 -23.37 3.85 8.32
CA CYS A 219 -23.88 4.11 6.97
C CYS A 219 -25.34 4.57 6.98
N ASP A 220 -26.20 3.88 7.73
CA ASP A 220 -27.63 4.22 7.82
C ASP A 220 -27.87 5.55 8.52
N GLN A 221 -27.13 5.83 9.60
CA GLN A 221 -27.22 7.11 10.31
C GLN A 221 -26.82 8.28 9.39
N GLN A 222 -25.74 8.13 8.62
CA GLN A 222 -25.31 9.16 7.69
C GLN A 222 -26.28 9.32 6.51
N ALA A 223 -26.81 8.22 5.97
CA ALA A 223 -27.83 8.27 4.92
C ALA A 223 -29.10 8.99 5.39
N ALA A 224 -29.57 8.73 6.61
CA ALA A 224 -30.70 9.45 7.19
C ALA A 224 -30.43 10.95 7.31
N ALA A 225 -29.20 11.33 7.70
CA ALA A 225 -28.80 12.73 7.76
C ALA A 225 -28.75 13.40 6.37
N VAL A 226 -28.27 12.70 5.34
CA VAL A 226 -28.28 13.19 3.94
C VAL A 226 -29.71 13.42 3.45
N LEU A 227 -30.61 12.46 3.67
CA LEU A 227 -32.02 12.56 3.26
C LEU A 227 -32.73 13.73 3.96
N ALA A 228 -32.53 13.87 5.28
CA ALA A 228 -33.07 14.98 6.04
C ALA A 228 -32.47 16.33 5.59
N PHE A 229 -31.18 16.37 5.25
CA PHE A 229 -30.57 17.57 4.69
C PHE A 229 -31.14 17.92 3.31
N CYS A 230 -31.51 16.95 2.49
CA CYS A 230 -32.11 17.22 1.18
C CYS A 230 -33.64 17.36 1.22
N ASP A 231 -34.26 17.33 2.41
CA ASP A 231 -35.72 17.37 2.63
C ASP A 231 -36.47 16.35 1.74
N THR A 232 -35.93 15.13 1.63
CA THR A 232 -36.44 14.07 0.75
C THR A 232 -36.44 12.69 1.43
N ILE A 233 -37.06 11.71 0.78
CA ILE A 233 -36.96 10.29 1.14
C ILE A 233 -36.31 9.50 -0.01
N TRP A 234 -35.83 8.29 0.27
CA TRP A 234 -35.27 7.44 -0.77
C TRP A 234 -36.38 6.83 -1.64
N HIS A 235 -36.27 6.99 -2.96
CA HIS A 235 -37.29 6.55 -3.93
C HIS A 235 -36.79 5.48 -4.90
N GLU A 236 -35.48 5.21 -4.95
CA GLU A 236 -34.89 4.19 -5.83
C GLU A 236 -34.81 2.82 -5.14
N ALA A 237 -34.36 1.81 -5.87
CA ALA A 237 -33.99 0.53 -5.28
C ALA A 237 -32.85 0.70 -4.27
N SER A 238 -32.74 -0.20 -3.30
CA SER A 238 -31.61 -0.23 -2.37
C SER A 238 -30.30 -0.39 -3.14
N ILE A 239 -29.27 0.33 -2.70
CA ILE A 239 -27.92 0.26 -3.27
C ILE A 239 -27.15 -0.86 -2.55
N PRO A 240 -26.63 -1.86 -3.28
CA PRO A 240 -25.74 -2.88 -2.71
C PRO A 240 -24.47 -2.29 -2.11
N VAL A 241 -24.25 -2.58 -0.83
CA VAL A 241 -23.04 -2.25 -0.07
C VAL A 241 -22.36 -3.54 0.35
N HIS A 242 -21.17 -3.76 -0.20
CA HIS A 242 -20.38 -4.96 0.04
C HIS A 242 -19.26 -4.68 1.04
N GLY A 243 -19.36 -5.29 2.22
CA GLY A 243 -18.38 -5.20 3.29
C GLY A 243 -17.39 -6.37 3.25
N PHE A 244 -16.10 -6.06 3.30
CA PHE A 244 -15.00 -7.02 3.40
C PHE A 244 -14.34 -6.94 4.78
N PRO A 245 -13.84 -8.06 5.34
CA PRO A 245 -13.28 -8.08 6.69
C PRO A 245 -11.94 -7.35 6.82
N ASP A 246 -11.16 -7.30 5.75
CA ASP A 246 -9.86 -6.66 5.74
C ASP A 246 -9.48 -6.27 4.30
N MET A 247 -8.36 -5.54 4.19
CA MET A 247 -7.85 -5.08 2.90
C MET A 247 -7.35 -6.22 2.01
N GLU A 248 -6.83 -7.31 2.58
CA GLU A 248 -6.36 -8.46 1.81
C GLU A 248 -7.55 -9.13 1.13
N ALA A 249 -8.66 -9.35 1.84
CA ALA A 249 -9.88 -9.91 1.30
C ALA A 249 -10.48 -9.03 0.19
N LYS A 250 -10.60 -7.71 0.41
CA LYS A 250 -11.08 -6.78 -0.61
C LYS A 250 -10.14 -6.73 -1.82
N GLY A 251 -8.84 -6.59 -1.57
CA GLY A 251 -7.81 -6.55 -2.61
C GLY A 251 -7.78 -7.82 -3.44
N LEU A 252 -7.87 -8.99 -2.81
CA LEU A 252 -7.93 -10.28 -3.50
C LEU A 252 -9.22 -10.43 -4.32
N ALA A 253 -10.33 -9.85 -3.88
CA ALA A 253 -11.59 -9.91 -4.62
C ALA A 253 -11.65 -8.92 -5.80
N LEU A 254 -11.10 -7.72 -5.66
CA LEU A 254 -11.35 -6.59 -6.57
C LEU A 254 -10.08 -5.97 -7.18
N ASN A 255 -8.90 -6.42 -6.78
CA ASN A 255 -7.62 -5.75 -7.06
C ASN A 255 -7.61 -4.27 -6.65
N ASN A 256 -8.33 -3.94 -5.58
CA ASN A 256 -8.45 -2.61 -5.01
C ASN A 256 -8.46 -2.72 -3.49
N THR A 257 -7.59 -1.97 -2.83
CA THR A 257 -7.44 -1.97 -1.36
C THR A 257 -7.97 -0.69 -0.71
N SER A 258 -8.48 0.27 -1.48
CA SER A 258 -8.98 1.53 -0.94
C SER A 258 -10.04 1.25 0.14
N PRO A 259 -10.06 1.97 1.27
CA PRO A 259 -11.00 1.68 2.36
C PRO A 259 -12.47 1.64 1.95
N LEU A 260 -12.89 2.53 1.05
CA LEU A 260 -14.25 2.57 0.52
C LEU A 260 -14.22 3.08 -0.93
N GLN A 261 -14.96 2.42 -1.81
CA GLN A 261 -15.15 2.85 -3.21
C GLN A 261 -16.62 2.73 -3.61
N PHE A 262 -17.02 3.50 -4.62
CA PHE A 262 -18.34 3.36 -5.22
C PHE A 262 -18.29 3.46 -6.74
N SER A 263 -19.31 2.90 -7.41
CA SER A 263 -19.51 3.04 -8.85
C SER A 263 -20.99 3.34 -9.12
N ILE A 264 -21.25 4.55 -9.63
CA ILE A 264 -22.61 4.97 -10.03
C ILE A 264 -23.13 4.06 -11.15
N GLN A 265 -22.28 3.73 -12.13
CA GLN A 265 -22.63 2.91 -13.29
C GLN A 265 -22.96 1.47 -12.90
N ALA A 266 -22.19 0.89 -11.97
CA ALA A 266 -22.43 -0.47 -11.49
C ALA A 266 -23.45 -0.53 -10.33
N ASN A 267 -23.97 0.60 -9.89
CA ASN A 267 -24.85 0.75 -8.73
C ASN A 267 -24.34 0.00 -7.50
N ARG A 268 -23.10 0.26 -7.08
CA ARG A 268 -22.41 -0.54 -6.05
C ARG A 268 -21.48 0.26 -5.17
N ILE A 269 -21.37 -0.14 -3.91
CA ILE A 269 -20.38 0.34 -2.93
C ILE A 269 -19.59 -0.86 -2.39
N ASP A 270 -18.25 -0.74 -2.32
CA ASP A 270 -17.37 -1.77 -1.73
C ASP A 270 -16.51 -1.15 -0.63
N ALA A 271 -16.56 -1.71 0.58
CA ALA A 271 -15.90 -1.14 1.76
C ALA A 271 -15.13 -2.20 2.57
N ILE A 272 -14.03 -1.79 3.20
CA ILE A 272 -13.38 -2.55 4.27
C ILE A 272 -14.12 -2.23 5.57
N ALA A 273 -14.86 -3.20 6.10
CA ALA A 273 -15.72 -3.04 7.25
C ALA A 273 -15.07 -3.65 8.51
N ASN A 274 -13.97 -3.04 8.95
CA ASN A 274 -13.29 -3.36 10.20
C ASN A 274 -13.06 -2.11 11.07
N SER A 275 -12.65 -2.31 12.31
CA SER A 275 -12.36 -1.23 13.27
C SER A 275 -11.25 -0.26 12.87
N VAL A 276 -10.41 -0.58 11.87
CA VAL A 276 -9.33 0.31 11.40
C VAL A 276 -9.87 1.37 10.44
N TYR A 277 -10.78 0.98 9.54
CA TYR A 277 -11.25 1.86 8.47
C TYR A 277 -12.73 2.26 8.57
N SER A 278 -13.60 1.32 8.95
CA SER A 278 -15.04 1.34 8.66
C SER A 278 -15.72 2.70 8.80
N THR A 279 -15.74 3.28 10.00
CA THR A 279 -16.49 4.52 10.28
C THR A 279 -15.73 5.78 9.90
N SER A 280 -14.40 5.78 10.05
CA SER A 280 -13.55 6.95 9.81
C SER A 280 -13.37 7.28 8.33
N TRP A 281 -13.63 6.32 7.44
CA TRP A 281 -13.49 6.45 5.98
C TRP A 281 -14.84 6.55 5.25
N LEU A 282 -15.94 6.64 5.99
CA LEU A 282 -17.25 6.97 5.43
C LEU A 282 -17.26 8.39 4.84
N GLY A 283 -18.15 8.59 3.86
CA GLY A 283 -18.21 9.79 3.03
C GLY A 283 -18.57 9.43 1.60
N PRO A 284 -17.83 8.54 0.92
CA PRO A 284 -18.11 8.26 -0.49
C PRO A 284 -19.49 7.61 -0.72
N GLN A 285 -20.05 6.88 0.25
CA GLN A 285 -21.45 6.42 0.18
C GLN A 285 -22.44 7.59 0.24
N ASN A 286 -22.15 8.65 0.99
CA ASN A 286 -22.99 9.86 1.03
C ASN A 286 -22.87 10.62 -0.30
N GLN A 287 -21.67 10.67 -0.88
CA GLN A 287 -21.44 11.22 -2.22
C GLN A 287 -22.29 10.51 -3.28
N PHE A 288 -22.39 9.18 -3.20
CA PHE A 288 -23.28 8.41 -4.07
C PHE A 288 -24.74 8.87 -3.92
N LEU A 289 -25.24 8.97 -2.69
CA LEU A 289 -26.61 9.41 -2.42
C LEU A 289 -26.86 10.83 -2.92
N LEU A 290 -25.96 11.77 -2.61
CA LEU A 290 -26.04 13.16 -3.07
C LEU A 290 -26.07 13.25 -4.60
N ARG A 291 -25.24 12.46 -5.31
CA ARG A 291 -25.24 12.40 -6.77
C ARG A 291 -26.61 11.96 -7.32
N ARG A 292 -27.30 11.04 -6.64
CA ARG A 292 -28.62 10.53 -7.04
C ARG A 292 -29.75 11.52 -6.72
N ILE A 293 -29.63 12.23 -5.60
CA ILE A 293 -30.67 13.16 -5.11
C ILE A 293 -30.56 14.53 -5.79
N LEU A 294 -29.36 15.11 -5.82
CA LEU A 294 -29.11 16.49 -6.26
C LEU A 294 -28.48 16.58 -7.66
N GLY A 295 -28.03 15.45 -8.22
CA GLY A 295 -27.23 15.44 -9.45
C GLY A 295 -25.76 15.80 -9.20
N ALA A 296 -24.98 15.88 -10.28
CA ALA A 296 -23.58 16.31 -10.21
C ALA A 296 -23.52 17.85 -10.16
N PRO A 297 -22.78 18.46 -9.22
CA PRO A 297 -22.59 19.91 -9.22
C PRO A 297 -21.64 20.33 -10.34
N ARG A 298 -21.79 21.57 -10.83
CA ARG A 298 -20.81 22.17 -11.77
C ARG A 298 -19.44 22.38 -11.14
N PHE A 299 -19.37 22.57 -9.83
CA PHE A 299 -18.13 22.64 -9.06
C PHE A 299 -17.95 21.32 -8.27
N PRO A 300 -17.17 20.34 -8.77
CA PRO A 300 -17.18 18.96 -8.28
C PRO A 300 -16.82 18.80 -6.79
N LEU A 301 -16.03 19.73 -6.27
CA LEU A 301 -15.62 19.79 -4.86
C LEU A 301 -16.83 19.87 -3.91
N LEU A 302 -17.94 20.50 -4.31
CA LEU A 302 -19.14 20.60 -3.47
C LEU A 302 -19.70 19.23 -3.10
N GLU A 303 -19.67 18.28 -4.03
CA GLU A 303 -20.22 16.94 -3.78
C GLU A 303 -19.34 16.16 -2.80
N ALA A 304 -18.02 16.13 -3.05
CA ALA A 304 -17.08 15.41 -2.20
C ALA A 304 -17.00 16.04 -0.79
N GLY A 305 -17.01 17.37 -0.71
CA GLY A 305 -16.98 18.09 0.56
C GLY A 305 -18.25 17.91 1.37
N LEU A 306 -19.43 18.11 0.77
CA LEU A 306 -20.73 17.93 1.43
C LEU A 306 -20.92 16.48 1.91
N ALA A 307 -20.46 15.50 1.14
CA ALA A 307 -20.53 14.10 1.54
C ALA A 307 -19.80 13.82 2.87
N LEU A 308 -18.70 14.53 3.12
CA LEU A 308 -17.89 14.38 4.33
C LEU A 308 -18.45 15.15 5.54
N THR A 309 -19.23 16.21 5.34
CA THR A 309 -19.85 16.95 6.48
C THR A 309 -20.82 16.07 7.27
N PHE A 310 -21.32 14.98 6.67
CA PHE A 310 -22.17 14.01 7.35
C PHE A 310 -21.41 12.93 8.13
N ASN A 311 -20.08 12.89 8.07
CA ASN A 311 -19.29 11.93 8.84
C ASN A 311 -18.73 12.58 10.13
N PRO A 312 -19.38 12.41 11.29
CA PRO A 312 -18.91 12.99 12.55
C PRO A 312 -17.59 12.37 13.04
N SER A 313 -17.25 11.18 12.52
CA SER A 313 -16.04 10.44 12.87
C SER A 313 -14.99 10.47 11.76
N TRP A 314 -15.12 11.37 10.77
CA TRP A 314 -14.15 11.44 9.66
C TRP A 314 -12.74 11.54 10.23
N GLN A 315 -11.91 10.56 9.87
CA GLN A 315 -10.55 10.47 10.38
C GLN A 315 -10.48 10.57 11.92
N LYS A 316 -11.34 9.81 12.61
CA LYS A 316 -11.51 9.66 14.08
C LYS A 316 -12.14 10.83 14.83
N HIS A 317 -11.93 12.08 14.40
CA HIS A 317 -12.35 13.26 15.16
C HIS A 317 -13.36 14.16 14.44
N GLY A 318 -13.59 13.94 13.15
CA GLY A 318 -14.51 14.74 12.33
C GLY A 318 -13.89 16.01 11.74
N LEU A 319 -14.65 16.64 10.84
CA LEU A 319 -14.24 17.83 10.10
C LEU A 319 -13.79 18.98 11.00
N SER A 320 -14.62 19.37 11.97
CA SER A 320 -14.38 20.57 12.78
C SER A 320 -13.06 20.51 13.52
N TYR A 321 -12.79 19.37 14.18
CA TYR A 321 -11.52 19.14 14.85
C TYR A 321 -10.32 19.29 13.90
N TRP A 322 -10.33 18.63 12.75
CA TRP A 322 -9.18 18.66 11.84
C TRP A 322 -8.97 20.02 11.17
N LYS A 323 -10.05 20.73 10.85
CA LYS A 323 -9.97 22.13 10.40
C LYS A 323 -9.30 22.99 11.47
N ASP A 324 -9.82 22.93 12.69
CA ASP A 324 -9.34 23.73 13.82
C ASP A 324 -7.89 23.40 14.18
N ARG A 325 -7.53 22.12 14.16
CA ARG A 325 -6.16 21.64 14.36
C ARG A 325 -5.17 22.14 13.32
N LEU A 326 -5.58 22.31 12.07
CA LEU A 326 -4.70 22.72 10.98
C LEU A 326 -4.82 24.21 10.62
N ALA A 327 -5.71 24.94 11.29
CA ALA A 327 -5.99 26.35 11.04
C ALA A 327 -4.75 27.26 11.05
N HIS A 328 -3.79 26.97 11.93
CA HIS A 328 -2.57 27.76 12.13
C HIS A 328 -1.41 27.37 11.19
N THR A 329 -1.58 26.32 10.37
CA THR A 329 -0.48 25.69 9.61
C THR A 329 -0.28 26.28 8.21
N GLY A 330 -1.29 26.98 7.67
CA GLY A 330 -1.30 27.41 6.27
C GLY A 330 -1.42 26.27 5.24
N LEU A 331 -1.72 25.04 5.68
CA LEU A 331 -1.80 23.86 4.79
C LEU A 331 -3.12 23.77 4.00
N LEU A 332 -4.16 24.51 4.41
CA LEU A 332 -5.40 24.64 3.65
C LEU A 332 -5.27 25.82 2.67
N PRO A 333 -5.66 25.64 1.40
CA PRO A 333 -5.45 26.65 0.36
C PRO A 333 -6.39 27.85 0.56
N GLY A 334 -6.02 28.99 -0.04
CA GLY A 334 -6.97 30.06 -0.32
C GLY A 334 -8.01 29.63 -1.35
N LEU A 335 -9.13 30.35 -1.44
CA LEU A 335 -10.25 29.97 -2.30
C LEU A 335 -9.88 29.94 -3.78
N ALA A 336 -9.02 30.85 -4.23
CA ALA A 336 -8.57 30.92 -5.62
C ALA A 336 -7.77 29.67 -6.08
N ASP A 337 -7.11 28.98 -5.15
CA ASP A 337 -6.28 27.81 -5.44
C ASP A 337 -7.00 26.48 -5.14
N LEU A 338 -8.22 26.53 -4.60
CA LEU A 338 -8.92 25.37 -4.04
C LEU A 338 -9.18 24.27 -5.09
N GLU A 339 -9.54 24.65 -6.33
CA GLU A 339 -9.78 23.69 -7.41
C GLU A 339 -8.47 23.01 -7.86
N ALA A 340 -7.40 23.80 -8.02
CA ALA A 340 -6.08 23.26 -8.36
C ALA A 340 -5.55 22.35 -7.26
N PHE A 341 -5.75 22.72 -6.00
CA PHE A 341 -5.38 21.92 -4.82
C PHE A 341 -6.14 20.59 -4.77
N TRP A 342 -7.43 20.59 -5.09
CA TRP A 342 -8.24 19.37 -5.19
C TRP A 342 -7.78 18.45 -6.33
N ALA A 343 -7.44 19.03 -7.49
CA ALA A 343 -7.00 18.29 -8.67
C ALA A 343 -5.56 17.75 -8.58
N ASP A 344 -4.71 18.32 -7.72
CA ASP A 344 -3.31 17.90 -7.57
C ASP A 344 -3.20 16.49 -6.95
N GLU A 345 -2.77 15.52 -7.76
CA GLU A 345 -2.59 14.12 -7.33
C GLU A 345 -1.42 13.92 -6.36
N TYR A 346 -0.48 14.86 -6.31
CA TYR A 346 0.64 14.85 -5.37
C TYR A 346 0.28 15.50 -4.02
N GLN A 347 -0.89 16.13 -3.93
CA GLN A 347 -1.39 16.68 -2.68
C GLN A 347 -1.99 15.57 -1.81
N SER A 348 -1.75 15.67 -0.51
CA SER A 348 -2.26 14.72 0.48
C SER A 348 -3.78 14.50 0.31
N PRO A 349 -4.25 13.24 0.14
CA PRO A 349 -5.68 12.97 0.04
C PRO A 349 -6.45 13.41 1.30
N PHE A 350 -5.81 13.37 2.49
CA PHE A 350 -6.40 13.89 3.72
C PHE A 350 -6.64 15.41 3.65
N LEU A 351 -5.66 16.17 3.17
CA LEU A 351 -5.80 17.62 3.04
C LEU A 351 -6.80 18.01 1.96
N ARG A 352 -6.82 17.30 0.83
CA ARG A 352 -7.81 17.55 -0.24
C ARG A 352 -9.23 17.34 0.25
N GLN A 353 -9.48 16.23 0.94
CA GLN A 353 -10.77 15.93 1.55
C GLN A 353 -11.15 16.98 2.61
N LEU A 354 -10.21 17.35 3.48
CA LEU A 354 -10.44 18.37 4.50
C LEU A 354 -10.78 19.73 3.89
N ALA A 355 -10.02 20.19 2.88
CA ALA A 355 -10.26 21.45 2.21
C ALA A 355 -11.65 21.50 1.55
N ALA A 356 -12.04 20.42 0.86
CA ALA A 356 -13.37 20.29 0.25
C ALA A 356 -14.49 20.35 1.30
N ALA A 357 -14.35 19.57 2.38
CA ALA A 357 -15.34 19.51 3.45
C ALA A 357 -15.44 20.84 4.22
N ALA A 358 -14.30 21.45 4.53
CA ALA A 358 -14.22 22.74 5.21
C ALA A 358 -14.85 23.86 4.36
N PHE A 359 -14.64 23.84 3.04
CA PHE A 359 -15.27 24.78 2.13
C PHE A 359 -16.80 24.61 2.08
N CYS A 360 -17.30 23.37 2.06
CA CYS A 360 -18.74 23.13 2.13
C CYS A 360 -19.35 23.61 3.45
N ASP A 361 -18.70 23.35 4.60
CA ASP A 361 -19.15 23.87 5.89
C ASP A 361 -19.13 25.41 5.93
N PHE A 362 -18.08 26.04 5.36
CA PHE A 362 -18.02 27.49 5.20
C PHE A 362 -19.20 28.05 4.39
N LEU A 363 -19.48 27.48 3.21
CA LEU A 363 -20.60 27.90 2.37
C LEU A 363 -21.95 27.67 3.06
N LEU A 364 -22.11 26.57 3.80
CA LEU A 364 -23.33 26.31 4.57
C LEU A 364 -23.56 27.35 5.67
N ARG A 365 -22.50 27.77 6.37
CA ARG A 365 -22.58 28.87 7.36
C ARG A 365 -22.82 30.22 6.72
N HIS A 366 -22.20 30.47 5.56
CA HIS A 366 -22.25 31.76 4.89
C HIS A 366 -23.57 32.00 4.14
N TRP A 367 -24.07 31.00 3.42
CA TRP A 367 -25.30 31.09 2.63
C TRP A 367 -26.54 30.54 3.35
N GLY A 368 -26.36 29.62 4.28
CA GLY A 368 -27.44 28.80 4.83
C GLY A 368 -27.85 27.65 3.90
N LYS A 369 -28.54 26.66 4.48
CA LYS A 369 -28.98 25.42 3.80
C LYS A 369 -29.73 25.68 2.48
N ALA A 370 -30.74 26.56 2.51
CA ALA A 370 -31.62 26.79 1.36
C ALA A 370 -30.86 27.33 0.15
N ALA A 371 -30.06 28.38 0.34
CA ALA A 371 -29.26 28.96 -0.73
C ALA A 371 -28.14 28.01 -1.18
N PHE A 372 -27.54 27.23 -0.29
CA PHE A 372 -26.59 26.19 -0.67
C PHE A 372 -27.21 25.17 -1.64
N LEU A 373 -28.38 24.63 -1.30
CA LEU A 373 -29.08 23.65 -2.15
C LEU A 373 -29.51 24.23 -3.50
N GLU A 374 -29.97 25.49 -3.53
CA GLU A 374 -30.31 26.19 -4.78
C GLU A 374 -29.08 26.35 -5.70
N ASN A 375 -27.92 26.65 -5.11
CA ASN A 375 -26.68 26.87 -5.85
C ASN A 375 -25.95 25.56 -6.22
N TYR A 376 -26.17 24.46 -5.49
CA TYR A 376 -25.38 23.23 -5.59
C TYR A 376 -25.15 22.76 -7.04
N ALA A 377 -26.22 22.60 -7.82
CA ALA A 377 -26.12 22.05 -9.17
C ALA A 377 -25.45 23.00 -10.17
N ASN A 378 -25.66 24.31 -10.02
CA ASN A 378 -25.41 25.30 -11.08
C ASN A 378 -24.32 26.32 -10.79
N TRP A 379 -23.87 26.42 -9.53
CA TRP A 379 -22.86 27.39 -9.15
C TRP A 379 -21.49 27.03 -9.73
N ALA A 380 -20.90 27.99 -10.43
CA ALA A 380 -19.61 27.91 -11.08
C ALA A 380 -18.92 29.27 -10.89
N PRO A 381 -18.31 29.52 -9.72
CA PRO A 381 -17.71 30.81 -9.42
C PRO A 381 -16.48 31.04 -10.29
N ASP A 382 -16.25 32.30 -10.68
CA ASP A 382 -14.95 32.71 -11.20
C ASP A 382 -13.99 33.08 -10.06
N VAL A 383 -12.73 33.32 -10.40
CA VAL A 383 -11.69 33.69 -9.43
C VAL A 383 -12.05 34.98 -8.67
N ALA A 384 -12.71 35.94 -9.32
CA ALA A 384 -13.09 37.20 -8.67
C ALA A 384 -14.16 36.98 -7.59
N ALA A 385 -15.15 36.12 -7.86
CA ALA A 385 -16.16 35.72 -6.90
C ALA A 385 -15.53 35.03 -5.69
N LEU A 386 -14.60 34.08 -5.92
CA LEU A 386 -13.88 33.39 -4.84
C LEU A 386 -13.05 34.36 -3.99
N LEU A 387 -12.28 35.26 -4.62
CA LEU A 387 -11.48 36.26 -3.91
C LEU A 387 -12.33 37.22 -3.06
N SER A 388 -13.56 37.52 -3.48
CA SER A 388 -14.47 38.36 -2.68
C SER A 388 -14.90 37.73 -1.35
N MET A 389 -14.80 36.40 -1.24
CA MET A 389 -15.13 35.62 -0.05
C MET A 389 -13.89 35.22 0.78
N GLU A 390 -12.69 35.55 0.30
CA GLU A 390 -11.41 35.17 0.92
C GLU A 390 -11.28 35.69 2.37
N PRO A 391 -11.63 36.94 2.72
CA PRO A 391 -11.53 37.40 4.11
C PRO A 391 -12.41 36.60 5.07
N GLN A 392 -13.62 36.23 4.65
CA GLN A 392 -14.54 35.41 5.44
C GLN A 392 -14.05 33.97 5.55
N TRP A 393 -13.46 33.43 4.49
CA TRP A 393 -12.81 32.12 4.50
C TRP A 393 -11.66 32.05 5.51
N GLN A 394 -10.76 33.04 5.48
CA GLN A 394 -9.64 33.11 6.42
C GLN A 394 -10.13 33.25 7.87
N SER A 395 -11.16 34.09 8.10
CA SER A 395 -11.82 34.17 9.41
C SER A 395 -12.33 32.80 9.85
N TYR A 396 -13.11 32.12 9.01
CA TYR A 396 -13.68 30.80 9.28
C TYR A 396 -12.62 29.73 9.61
N LEU A 397 -11.51 29.71 8.89
CA LEU A 397 -10.42 28.79 9.18
C LEU A 397 -9.86 29.03 10.59
N SER A 398 -9.68 30.30 10.98
CA SER A 398 -9.06 30.70 12.25
C SER A 398 -9.97 30.66 13.49
N GLU A 399 -11.30 30.58 13.35
CA GLU A 399 -12.30 30.77 14.41
C GLU A 399 -12.04 30.01 15.73
N ASN A 400 -11.55 28.75 15.67
CA ASN A 400 -11.34 27.90 16.85
C ASN A 400 -10.00 27.17 16.78
N ALA A 401 -8.94 27.82 16.29
CA ALA A 401 -7.64 27.18 16.09
C ALA A 401 -7.17 26.40 17.35
N ILE A 402 -6.87 25.11 17.17
CA ILE A 402 -6.33 24.25 18.21
C ILE A 402 -4.82 24.17 17.98
N MET A 403 -4.04 24.70 18.93
CA MET A 403 -2.59 24.59 18.88
C MET A 403 -2.16 23.16 19.23
N PRO A 404 -1.15 22.59 18.54
CA PRO A 404 -0.63 21.29 18.88
C PRO A 404 0.07 21.39 20.23
N GLU A 405 -0.37 20.58 21.19
CA GLU A 405 0.39 20.37 22.41
C GLU A 405 1.33 19.19 22.18
N PRO A 406 2.64 19.32 22.43
CA PRO A 406 3.54 18.18 22.41
C PRO A 406 2.97 17.08 23.30
N ARG A 407 2.79 15.86 22.76
CA ARG A 407 2.38 14.72 23.60
C ARG A 407 3.40 14.61 24.74
N GLU A 408 2.90 14.53 25.97
CA GLU A 408 3.74 14.57 27.18
C GLU A 408 5.05 13.80 26.98
N ALA A 409 6.16 14.51 27.15
CA ALA A 409 7.50 13.98 27.01
C ALA A 409 7.84 13.07 28.19
N GLY A 410 7.19 11.91 28.27
CA GLY A 410 7.69 10.79 29.05
C GLY A 410 9.11 10.44 28.59
N THR A 411 9.82 9.65 29.40
CA THR A 411 11.11 9.09 28.96
C THR A 411 10.91 8.35 27.64
N VAL A 412 11.78 8.66 26.65
CA VAL A 412 11.82 7.91 25.38
C VAL A 412 11.98 6.43 25.75
N PRO A 413 11.11 5.49 25.36
CA PRO A 413 11.34 4.07 25.66
C PRO A 413 12.60 3.58 24.93
N TYR A 414 13.26 2.54 25.45
CA TYR A 414 14.42 1.99 24.76
C TYR A 414 13.96 1.18 23.54
N LEU A 415 14.15 1.68 22.32
CA LEU A 415 13.66 1.03 21.11
C LEU A 415 14.56 -0.17 20.74
N LYS A 416 14.02 -1.38 20.73
CA LYS A 416 14.67 -2.59 20.21
C LYS A 416 13.78 -3.20 19.14
N GLY A 417 14.20 -3.07 17.89
CA GLY A 417 13.32 -3.42 16.79
C GLY A 417 14.02 -3.47 15.45
N PHE A 418 13.19 -3.47 14.41
CA PHE A 418 13.64 -3.54 13.02
C PHE A 418 13.00 -2.42 12.18
N ASN A 419 13.69 -2.08 11.11
CA ASN A 419 13.06 -1.51 9.93
C ASN A 419 12.29 -2.62 9.21
N PHE A 420 10.97 -2.51 9.21
CA PHE A 420 10.08 -3.49 8.61
C PHE A 420 9.96 -3.19 7.12
N ALA A 421 10.58 -3.99 6.28
CA ALA A 421 10.69 -3.70 4.85
C ALA A 421 9.54 -4.32 4.06
N HIS A 422 8.88 -3.52 3.23
CA HIS A 422 7.88 -4.00 2.27
C HIS A 422 8.57 -4.71 1.10
N GLU A 423 8.74 -6.03 1.23
CA GLU A 423 9.47 -6.83 0.25
C GLU A 423 8.57 -7.75 -0.59
N GLY A 424 7.26 -7.69 -0.37
CA GLY A 424 6.27 -8.35 -1.22
C GLY A 424 5.32 -7.37 -1.89
N TYR A 425 5.36 -7.30 -3.22
CA TYR A 425 4.60 -6.33 -4.01
C TYR A 425 3.27 -6.87 -4.57
N ALA A 426 2.67 -7.83 -3.86
CA ALA A 426 1.31 -8.30 -4.11
C ALA A 426 0.45 -8.15 -2.84
N ILE A 427 -0.88 -8.11 -3.04
CA ILE A 427 -1.87 -7.87 -1.97
C ILE A 427 -1.71 -8.78 -0.75
N TYR A 428 -1.22 -10.00 -0.95
CA TYR A 428 -1.21 -11.05 0.06
C TYR A 428 0.19 -11.31 0.67
N ASN A 429 1.23 -10.60 0.24
CA ASN A 429 2.60 -10.77 0.75
C ASN A 429 3.35 -9.46 1.05
N GLY A 430 2.66 -8.33 0.99
CA GLY A 430 3.19 -7.03 1.39
C GLY A 430 2.52 -6.48 2.63
N TYR A 431 2.76 -5.20 2.92
CA TYR A 431 2.02 -4.46 3.93
C TYR A 431 0.51 -4.65 3.78
N GLY A 432 -0.21 -4.70 4.90
CA GLY A 432 -1.64 -4.93 4.88
C GLY A 432 -2.07 -6.39 4.73
N SER A 433 -1.16 -7.30 4.37
CA SER A 433 -1.42 -8.74 4.21
C SER A 433 -1.28 -9.54 5.50
N LYS A 434 -1.98 -10.67 5.61
CA LYS A 434 -1.89 -11.56 6.78
C LYS A 434 -0.46 -12.05 7.03
N LEU A 435 0.35 -12.19 5.97
CA LEU A 435 1.77 -12.51 6.10
C LEU A 435 2.53 -11.39 6.81
N ALA A 436 2.32 -10.12 6.44
CA ALA A 436 2.94 -9.00 7.14
C ALA A 436 2.51 -8.90 8.61
N ALA A 437 1.25 -9.21 8.92
CA ALA A 437 0.79 -9.31 10.31
C ALA A 437 1.51 -10.44 11.08
N GLY A 438 1.75 -11.58 10.42
CA GLY A 438 2.56 -12.67 10.96
C GLY A 438 3.99 -12.25 11.27
N MET A 439 4.65 -11.54 10.35
CA MET A 439 6.03 -11.06 10.54
C MET A 439 6.16 -10.01 11.65
N LEU A 440 5.14 -9.17 11.85
CA LEU A 440 5.10 -8.24 12.99
C LEU A 440 4.92 -8.99 14.32
N GLN A 441 4.07 -10.02 14.34
CA GLN A 441 3.89 -10.88 15.51
C GLN A 441 5.17 -11.67 15.84
N GLU A 442 5.88 -12.12 14.82
CA GLU A 442 7.15 -12.82 14.94
C GLU A 442 8.22 -11.92 15.54
N GLN A 443 8.42 -10.70 15.01
CA GLN A 443 9.33 -9.72 15.59
C GLN A 443 9.03 -9.45 17.08
N PHE A 444 7.76 -9.28 17.44
CA PHE A 444 7.34 -9.15 18.84
C PHE A 444 7.74 -10.39 19.66
N SER A 445 7.50 -11.59 19.14
CA SER A 445 7.82 -12.86 19.81
C SER A 445 9.33 -13.08 19.97
N LEU A 446 10.15 -12.49 19.08
CA LEU A 446 11.61 -12.46 19.16
C LEU A 446 12.14 -11.46 20.19
N GLY A 447 11.27 -10.69 20.85
CA GLY A 447 11.63 -9.74 21.92
C GLY A 447 11.73 -8.28 21.48
N ALA A 448 11.33 -7.95 20.25
CA ALA A 448 11.23 -6.57 19.80
C ALA A 448 10.13 -5.83 20.55
N ASN A 449 10.37 -4.57 20.92
CA ASN A 449 9.37 -3.65 21.47
C ASN A 449 9.08 -2.47 20.54
N ALA A 450 9.75 -2.39 19.39
CA ALA A 450 9.61 -1.31 18.43
C ALA A 450 9.65 -1.83 16.99
N VAL A 451 9.06 -1.07 16.08
CA VAL A 451 9.13 -1.33 14.64
C VAL A 451 9.09 -0.01 13.85
N ALA A 452 9.90 0.10 12.82
CA ALA A 452 9.81 1.17 11.85
C ALA A 452 9.06 0.72 10.60
N ILE A 453 7.94 1.38 10.30
CA ILE A 453 7.17 1.20 9.07
C ILE A 453 7.73 2.15 8.01
N VAL A 454 8.19 1.62 6.88
CA VAL A 454 9.03 2.31 5.89
C VAL A 454 8.32 2.41 4.54
N PRO A 455 7.35 3.33 4.36
CA PRO A 455 6.75 3.53 3.04
C PRO A 455 7.73 4.23 2.11
N TYR A 456 7.89 3.68 0.90
CA TYR A 456 8.71 4.29 -0.14
C TYR A 456 7.90 5.13 -1.13
N SER A 457 8.46 6.28 -1.47
CA SER A 457 8.14 7.05 -2.67
C SER A 457 9.33 7.03 -3.64
N TYR A 458 9.17 7.63 -4.81
CA TYR A 458 10.17 7.57 -5.87
C TYR A 458 10.61 8.96 -6.36
N MET A 459 11.92 9.12 -6.58
CA MET A 459 12.51 10.26 -7.28
C MET A 459 13.43 9.78 -8.40
N ARG A 460 13.35 10.40 -9.59
CA ARG A 460 14.10 9.93 -10.76
C ARG A 460 15.49 10.53 -10.86
N SER A 461 15.64 11.81 -10.56
CA SER A 461 16.88 12.56 -10.74
C SER A 461 17.29 13.26 -9.44
N PRO A 462 18.58 13.25 -9.07
CA PRO A 462 19.05 13.97 -7.88
C PRO A 462 19.24 15.48 -8.10
N ASN A 463 19.28 15.96 -9.34
CA ASN A 463 19.58 17.37 -9.65
C ASN A 463 18.40 18.15 -10.23
N ALA A 464 17.25 17.50 -10.44
CA ALA A 464 16.04 18.13 -10.97
C ALA A 464 14.90 18.02 -9.96
N PRO A 465 14.27 19.14 -9.55
CA PRO A 465 13.13 19.09 -8.65
C PRO A 465 11.94 18.44 -9.35
N GLN A 466 11.23 17.56 -8.64
CA GLN A 466 10.04 16.90 -9.14
C GLN A 466 9.03 16.65 -8.01
N PRO A 467 7.73 16.59 -8.34
CA PRO A 467 6.73 16.09 -7.40
C PRO A 467 7.04 14.65 -6.96
N LEU A 468 6.72 14.34 -5.70
CA LEU A 468 6.90 13.02 -5.11
C LEU A 468 5.55 12.33 -4.97
N SER A 469 5.40 11.17 -5.59
CA SER A 469 4.13 10.42 -5.58
C SER A 469 3.87 9.74 -4.24
N ILE A 470 2.63 9.84 -3.78
CA ILE A 470 2.07 8.98 -2.73
C ILE A 470 1.60 7.68 -3.40
N MET A 471 2.06 6.54 -2.91
CA MET A 471 1.71 5.25 -3.50
C MET A 471 0.20 4.97 -3.32
N ASN A 472 -0.47 4.51 -4.38
CA ASN A 472 -1.91 4.25 -4.36
C ASN A 472 -2.31 2.90 -4.98
N ARG A 473 -1.34 2.12 -5.47
CA ARG A 473 -1.60 0.84 -6.14
C ARG A 473 -1.83 -0.26 -5.11
N ALA A 474 -2.79 -1.15 -5.36
CA ALA A 474 -2.99 -2.32 -4.51
C ALA A 474 -1.71 -3.19 -4.45
N GLY A 475 -1.34 -3.61 -3.24
CA GLY A 475 -0.13 -4.42 -2.99
C GLY A 475 1.18 -3.62 -2.90
N THR A 476 1.13 -2.29 -2.92
CA THR A 476 2.27 -1.42 -2.57
C THR A 476 2.08 -0.80 -1.18
N GLU A 477 3.03 0.03 -0.76
CA GLU A 477 3.05 0.83 0.47
C GLU A 477 2.07 2.02 0.41
N ASN A 478 0.85 1.78 -0.07
CA ASN A 478 -0.21 2.78 -0.10
C ASN A 478 -0.75 3.12 1.29
N ASP A 479 -1.51 4.20 1.40
CA ASP A 479 -2.00 4.73 2.68
C ASP A 479 -2.68 3.66 3.54
N GLU A 480 -3.62 2.91 2.97
CA GLU A 480 -4.30 1.88 3.73
C GLU A 480 -3.35 0.80 4.23
N SER A 481 -2.36 0.35 3.46
CA SER A 481 -1.46 -0.74 3.88
C SER A 481 -0.53 -0.29 5.01
N VAL A 482 -0.02 0.94 4.92
CA VAL A 482 0.82 1.58 5.95
C VAL A 482 0.01 1.78 7.23
N ILE A 483 -1.20 2.33 7.12
CA ILE A 483 -2.11 2.52 8.26
C ILE A 483 -2.42 1.19 8.94
N ARG A 484 -2.67 0.14 8.15
CA ARG A 484 -2.98 -1.18 8.67
C ARG A 484 -1.85 -1.70 9.56
N ASP A 485 -0.62 -1.70 9.04
CA ASP A 485 0.54 -2.25 9.73
C ASP A 485 0.93 -1.39 10.93
N LEU A 486 0.83 -0.07 10.82
CA LEU A 486 1.02 0.86 11.94
C LEU A 486 0.04 0.56 13.08
N VAL A 487 -1.26 0.46 12.78
CA VAL A 487 -2.29 0.16 13.79
C VAL A 487 -2.13 -1.25 14.37
N TYR A 488 -1.75 -2.23 13.55
CA TYR A 488 -1.53 -3.59 14.00
C TYR A 488 -0.32 -3.69 14.94
N ALA A 489 0.82 -3.07 14.59
CA ALA A 489 2.00 -3.01 15.44
C ALA A 489 1.69 -2.39 16.82
N ARG A 490 0.93 -1.29 16.85
CA ARG A 490 0.48 -0.68 18.11
C ARG A 490 -0.40 -1.61 18.94
N ARG A 491 -1.31 -2.36 18.31
CA ARG A 491 -2.16 -3.35 19.00
C ARG A 491 -1.36 -4.50 19.60
N LEU A 492 -0.20 -4.84 19.02
CA LEU A 492 0.75 -5.79 19.61
C LEU A 492 1.52 -5.21 20.80
N GLY A 493 1.47 -3.89 21.02
CA GLY A 493 2.25 -3.19 22.04
C GLY A 493 3.62 -2.72 21.56
N LEU A 494 3.90 -2.79 20.25
CA LEU A 494 5.13 -2.24 19.67
C LEU A 494 5.06 -0.71 19.61
N GLN A 495 6.16 -0.05 19.98
CA GLN A 495 6.42 1.34 19.64
C GLN A 495 6.58 1.46 18.12
N THR A 496 5.96 2.47 17.54
CA THR A 496 5.88 2.64 16.09
C THR A 496 6.64 3.86 15.63
N VAL A 497 7.56 3.63 14.69
CA VAL A 497 8.28 4.68 13.98
C VAL A 497 7.76 4.72 12.55
N LEU A 498 7.12 5.82 12.14
CA LEU A 498 6.79 6.01 10.73
C LEU A 498 7.99 6.70 10.04
N LYS A 499 8.63 5.99 9.12
CA LYS A 499 9.89 6.41 8.46
C LYS A 499 9.74 6.41 6.93
N PRO A 500 9.03 7.40 6.34
CA PRO A 500 8.92 7.51 4.89
C PRO A 500 10.29 7.69 4.24
N GLN A 501 10.53 7.01 3.12
CA GLN A 501 11.79 7.06 2.39
C GLN A 501 11.57 7.36 0.91
N ILE A 502 12.62 7.84 0.24
CA ILE A 502 12.63 8.09 -1.19
C ILE A 502 13.62 7.13 -1.84
N TRP A 503 13.11 6.22 -2.65
CA TRP A 503 13.92 5.40 -3.54
C TRP A 503 14.31 6.21 -4.78
N MET A 504 15.56 6.12 -5.20
CA MET A 504 16.05 6.82 -6.38
C MET A 504 16.47 5.86 -7.49
N GLY A 505 16.14 6.23 -8.73
CA GLY A 505 16.46 5.43 -9.92
C GLY A 505 17.88 5.67 -10.42
N GLY A 506 18.36 4.78 -11.29
CA GLY A 506 19.60 5.00 -12.04
C GLY A 506 20.90 4.88 -11.23
N GLY A 507 20.85 4.20 -10.07
CA GLY A 507 22.01 4.04 -9.19
C GLY A 507 22.26 5.21 -8.25
N HIS A 508 21.36 6.22 -8.24
CA HIS A 508 21.39 7.31 -7.28
C HIS A 508 20.76 6.90 -5.95
N TRP A 509 21.06 7.67 -4.92
CA TRP A 509 20.50 7.56 -3.57
C TRP A 509 20.18 8.97 -3.03
N PRO A 510 19.37 9.11 -1.96
CA PRO A 510 18.96 10.43 -1.44
C PRO A 510 20.11 11.41 -1.15
N GLY A 511 21.29 10.91 -0.77
CA GLY A 511 22.45 11.75 -0.50
C GLY A 511 23.07 12.39 -1.74
N ASP A 512 22.70 11.96 -2.95
CA ASP A 512 23.09 12.60 -4.20
C ASP A 512 22.31 13.89 -4.48
N VAL A 513 21.19 14.12 -3.79
CA VAL A 513 20.26 15.22 -4.08
C VAL A 513 20.94 16.57 -3.88
N ARG A 514 21.12 17.29 -4.99
CA ARG A 514 21.74 18.61 -5.05
C ARG A 514 21.18 19.38 -6.24
N MET A 515 20.39 20.41 -5.97
CA MET A 515 19.79 21.24 -7.01
C MET A 515 20.80 22.23 -7.60
N ASP A 516 20.60 22.61 -8.85
CA ASP A 516 21.55 23.43 -9.62
C ASP A 516 21.50 24.92 -9.24
N ASN A 517 20.35 25.40 -8.76
CA ASN A 517 20.15 26.80 -8.41
C ASN A 517 19.06 26.99 -7.34
N LYS A 518 18.93 28.23 -6.87
CA LYS A 518 17.98 28.59 -5.80
C LYS A 518 16.51 28.27 -6.15
N ALA A 519 16.07 28.52 -7.37
CA ALA A 519 14.68 28.27 -7.76
C ALA A 519 14.37 26.76 -7.76
N ASP A 520 15.36 25.94 -8.15
CA ASP A 520 15.22 24.49 -8.10
C ASP A 520 15.23 23.96 -6.67
N TRP A 521 16.03 24.55 -5.76
CA TRP A 521 15.95 24.26 -4.32
C TRP A 521 14.58 24.60 -3.74
N GLU A 522 14.06 25.79 -4.03
CA GLU A 522 12.71 26.20 -3.59
C GLU A 522 11.62 25.26 -4.13
N ALA A 523 11.75 24.81 -5.39
CA ALA A 523 10.84 23.84 -5.96
C ALA A 523 10.96 22.46 -5.30
N PHE A 524 12.18 21.97 -5.07
CA PHE A 524 12.43 20.70 -4.38
C PHE A 524 11.82 20.71 -2.97
N PHE A 525 12.11 21.72 -2.15
CA PHE A 525 11.58 21.80 -0.78
C PHE A 525 10.07 21.98 -0.74
N ARG A 526 9.46 22.66 -1.73
CA ARG A 526 8.00 22.70 -1.87
C ARG A 526 7.41 21.31 -2.15
N HIS A 527 8.01 20.53 -3.04
CA HIS A 527 7.58 19.16 -3.33
C HIS A 527 7.80 18.23 -2.13
N TYR A 528 8.96 18.34 -1.48
CA TYR A 528 9.30 17.56 -0.30
C TYR A 528 8.36 17.85 0.87
N THR A 529 8.10 19.14 1.16
CA THR A 529 7.19 19.56 2.24
C THR A 529 5.78 19.01 2.02
N ARG A 530 5.22 19.12 0.82
CA ARG A 530 3.90 18.55 0.49
C ARG A 530 3.85 17.04 0.74
N TRP A 531 4.90 16.33 0.34
CA TRP A 531 5.02 14.89 0.51
C TRP A 531 5.18 14.47 1.98
N ILE A 532 6.10 15.06 2.72
CA ILE A 532 6.37 14.65 4.10
C ILE A 532 5.21 15.04 5.04
N VAL A 533 4.51 16.15 4.78
CA VAL A 533 3.31 16.55 5.54
C VAL A 533 2.20 15.52 5.44
N HIS A 534 2.04 14.85 4.30
CA HIS A 534 1.06 13.77 4.17
C HIS A 534 1.32 12.65 5.19
N TYR A 535 2.57 12.21 5.34
CA TYR A 535 2.93 11.18 6.30
C TYR A 535 2.96 11.71 7.75
N ALA A 536 3.27 12.99 7.98
CA ALA A 536 3.13 13.62 9.29
C ALA A 536 1.66 13.64 9.76
N LEU A 537 0.73 13.93 8.85
CA LEU A 537 -0.70 13.82 9.12
C LEU A 537 -1.08 12.38 9.44
N MET A 538 -0.59 11.40 8.66
CA MET A 538 -0.83 9.98 8.92
C MET A 538 -0.30 9.56 10.31
N ALA A 539 0.89 10.02 10.69
CA ALA A 539 1.48 9.78 12.00
C ALA A 539 0.62 10.37 13.13
N GLU A 540 0.07 11.57 12.95
CA GLU A 540 -0.83 12.19 13.93
C GLU A 540 -2.16 11.44 14.01
N LEU A 541 -2.80 11.21 12.86
CA LEU A 541 -4.07 10.50 12.71
C LEU A 541 -4.06 9.11 13.35
N TYR A 542 -2.96 8.39 13.20
CA TYR A 542 -2.83 7.00 13.62
C TYR A 542 -1.90 6.79 14.81
N ASN A 543 -1.54 7.89 15.49
CA ASN A 543 -0.78 7.89 16.72
C ASN A 543 0.56 7.14 16.61
N ALA A 544 1.35 7.36 15.55
CA ALA A 544 2.73 6.90 15.54
C ALA A 544 3.50 7.51 16.73
N ASP A 545 4.40 6.73 17.34
CA ASP A 545 5.15 7.15 18.53
C ASP A 545 6.35 8.04 18.18
N VAL A 546 6.95 7.78 17.02
CA VAL A 546 8.01 8.59 16.40
C VAL A 546 7.71 8.79 14.91
N PHE A 547 7.99 9.98 14.38
CA PHE A 547 7.98 10.27 12.96
C PHE A 547 9.38 10.70 12.49
N CYS A 548 9.89 10.06 11.44
CA CYS A 548 11.17 10.42 10.83
C CYS A 548 10.92 11.39 9.68
N VAL A 549 11.40 12.64 9.81
CA VAL A 549 11.14 13.71 8.85
C VAL A 549 11.97 13.58 7.55
N GLY A 550 13.02 12.75 7.55
CA GLY A 550 13.86 12.51 6.38
C GLY A 550 14.95 11.48 6.64
N VAL A 551 15.50 10.94 5.56
CA VAL A 551 16.49 9.85 5.60
C VAL A 551 17.58 10.13 4.56
N GLU A 552 18.82 10.31 5.04
CA GLU A 552 20.06 10.29 4.24
C GLU A 552 20.22 11.32 3.11
N PHE A 553 19.61 12.50 3.22
CA PHE A 553 19.77 13.62 2.27
C PHE A 553 21.11 14.37 2.43
N ALA A 554 22.23 13.62 2.50
CA ALA A 554 23.56 14.10 2.90
C ALA A 554 24.02 15.43 2.30
N GLN A 555 23.82 15.66 0.99
CA GLN A 555 24.16 16.95 0.39
C GLN A 555 23.13 18.04 0.71
N ALA A 556 21.84 17.75 0.57
CA ALA A 556 20.79 18.73 0.79
C ALA A 556 20.72 19.24 2.24
N THR A 557 21.00 18.38 3.22
CA THR A 557 21.01 18.78 4.64
C THR A 557 22.16 19.69 5.00
N LEU A 558 23.33 19.50 4.39
CA LEU A 558 24.51 20.34 4.60
C LEU A 558 24.46 21.64 3.80
N ILE A 559 23.87 21.63 2.59
CA ILE A 559 23.78 22.82 1.72
C ILE A 559 22.62 23.74 2.12
N GLU A 560 21.46 23.18 2.47
CA GLU A 560 20.21 23.93 2.71
C GLU A 560 19.63 23.68 4.12
N PRO A 561 20.39 23.89 5.21
CA PRO A 561 19.93 23.59 6.57
C PRO A 561 18.71 24.44 6.98
N ASP A 562 18.60 25.68 6.52
CA ASP A 562 17.47 26.57 6.84
C ASP A 562 16.16 26.09 6.20
N ALA A 563 16.22 25.54 4.98
CA ALA A 563 15.06 24.97 4.32
C ALA A 563 14.58 23.69 5.04
N TRP A 564 15.50 22.87 5.55
CA TRP A 564 15.14 21.73 6.41
C TRP A 564 14.50 22.16 7.73
N ARG A 565 14.99 23.23 8.36
CA ARG A 565 14.34 23.79 9.56
C ARG A 565 12.89 24.20 9.27
N GLU A 566 12.62 24.78 8.10
CA GLU A 566 11.26 25.12 7.69
C GLU A 566 10.37 23.89 7.49
N VAL A 567 10.90 22.84 6.86
CA VAL A 567 10.21 21.55 6.75
C VAL A 567 9.85 21.01 8.14
N ILE A 568 10.82 21.00 9.07
CA ILE A 568 10.63 20.49 10.44
C ILE A 568 9.56 21.30 11.17
N ARG A 569 9.57 22.63 11.06
CA ARG A 569 8.55 23.50 11.68
C ARG A 569 7.16 23.22 11.12
N THR A 570 7.04 23.05 9.81
CA THR A 570 5.77 22.68 9.16
C THR A 570 5.27 21.32 9.67
N VAL A 571 6.16 20.33 9.76
CA VAL A 571 5.82 19.00 10.29
C VAL A 571 5.43 19.07 11.76
N ARG A 572 6.09 19.90 12.57
CA ARG A 572 5.77 20.12 13.99
C ARG A 572 4.40 20.72 14.22
N ALA A 573 3.97 21.62 13.34
CA ALA A 573 2.64 22.20 13.40
C ALA A 573 1.53 21.15 13.17
N VAL A 574 1.86 20.03 12.54
CA VAL A 574 0.94 18.93 12.22
C VAL A 574 0.98 17.81 13.25
N TYR A 575 2.17 17.34 13.60
CA TYR A 575 2.41 16.12 14.37
C TYR A 575 2.92 16.44 15.78
N SER A 576 2.21 15.90 16.77
CA SER A 576 2.42 16.20 18.18
C SER A 576 3.38 15.23 18.88
N GLY A 577 3.79 14.15 18.22
CA GLY A 577 4.69 13.13 18.79
C GLY A 577 6.17 13.43 18.57
N ARG A 578 7.04 12.42 18.72
CA ARG A 578 8.49 12.62 18.67
C ARG A 578 9.01 12.71 17.23
N LEU A 579 9.79 13.73 16.87
CA LEU A 579 10.50 13.76 15.58
C LEU A 579 11.95 13.32 15.70
N THR A 580 12.39 12.66 14.65
CA THR A 580 13.78 12.34 14.36
C THR A 580 14.09 12.63 12.89
N TYR A 581 15.38 12.60 12.56
CA TYR A 581 15.91 12.55 11.20
C TYR A 581 16.93 11.42 11.16
N ALA A 582 16.89 10.57 10.14
CA ALA A 582 17.82 9.44 10.00
C ALA A 582 19.00 9.87 9.13
N ALA A 583 20.04 10.44 9.75
CA ALA A 583 21.23 10.89 9.05
C ALA A 583 22.10 9.72 8.61
N ASN A 584 22.67 9.81 7.41
CA ASN A 584 23.75 8.94 7.00
C ASN A 584 24.95 9.14 7.92
N TRP A 585 25.74 8.08 8.13
CA TRP A 585 27.00 8.15 8.85
C TRP A 585 27.99 9.13 8.21
N GLY A 586 29.01 9.53 8.97
CA GLY A 586 30.06 10.44 8.50
C GLY A 586 29.63 11.91 8.55
N PRO A 587 30.01 12.75 7.57
CA PRO A 587 29.82 14.20 7.62
C PRO A 587 28.38 14.64 7.82
N GLU A 588 27.39 13.97 7.20
CA GLU A 588 25.99 14.34 7.39
C GLU A 588 25.59 14.28 8.87
N PHE A 589 25.83 13.13 9.53
CA PHE A 589 25.50 12.98 10.95
C PHE A 589 26.33 13.89 11.86
N GLU A 590 27.64 13.96 11.62
CA GLU A 590 28.60 14.66 12.48
C GLU A 590 28.45 16.20 12.38
N GLU A 591 27.97 16.73 11.26
CA GLU A 591 27.88 18.18 10.97
C GLU A 591 26.45 18.72 10.82
N LEU A 592 25.41 17.88 11.01
CA LEU A 592 24.01 18.30 10.83
C LEU A 592 23.66 19.50 11.72
N ALA A 593 23.22 20.59 11.09
CA ALA A 593 23.06 21.87 11.76
C ALA A 593 21.72 22.06 12.49
N PHE A 594 20.80 21.09 12.46
CA PHE A 594 19.42 21.26 12.94
C PHE A 594 18.92 20.19 13.93
N TRP A 595 19.84 19.45 14.58
CA TRP A 595 19.46 18.50 15.64
C TRP A 595 18.68 19.13 16.81
N ASP A 596 18.82 20.44 17.03
CA ASP A 596 18.10 21.19 18.07
C ASP A 596 16.57 21.27 17.84
N GLU A 597 16.11 21.16 16.60
CA GLU A 597 14.67 21.18 16.22
C GLU A 597 14.00 19.80 16.34
N LEU A 598 14.77 18.76 16.68
CA LEU A 598 14.32 17.38 16.77
C LEU A 598 14.31 16.89 18.23
N ASP A 599 13.51 15.87 18.52
CA ASP A 599 13.44 15.27 19.87
C ASP A 599 14.48 14.18 20.06
N LEU A 600 14.80 13.47 18.97
CA LEU A 600 15.74 12.36 18.91
C LEU A 600 16.77 12.63 17.83
N ILE A 601 18.01 12.30 18.12
CA ILE A 601 19.06 12.19 17.10
C ILE A 601 18.95 10.81 16.46
N GLY A 602 18.90 10.74 15.12
CA GLY A 602 18.85 9.49 14.37
C GLY A 602 20.12 9.25 13.57
N LEU A 603 20.73 8.08 13.76
CA LEU A 603 21.92 7.66 13.02
C LEU A 603 21.67 6.37 12.25
N ASN A 604 21.90 6.42 10.94
CA ASN A 604 22.10 5.24 10.10
C ASN A 604 23.58 4.82 10.18
N CYS A 605 23.88 3.89 11.09
CA CYS A 605 25.21 3.62 11.61
C CYS A 605 25.98 2.57 10.80
N TYR A 606 26.37 2.92 9.58
CA TYR A 606 27.14 2.04 8.67
C TYR A 606 28.65 2.34 8.64
N TYR A 607 29.22 2.80 9.77
CA TYR A 607 30.67 2.94 9.92
C TYR A 607 31.36 1.57 9.85
N PRO A 608 32.44 1.41 9.05
CA PRO A 608 33.24 0.18 9.05
C PRO A 608 33.84 -0.15 10.42
N LEU A 609 33.77 -1.42 10.80
CA LEU A 609 34.28 -1.92 12.08
C LEU A 609 35.70 -2.52 11.98
N SER A 610 36.15 -2.91 10.80
CA SER A 610 37.54 -3.34 10.56
C SER A 610 37.84 -3.41 9.06
N GLU A 611 39.10 -3.21 8.69
CA GLU A 611 39.62 -3.47 7.34
C GLU A 611 40.13 -4.92 7.18
N ALA A 612 40.33 -5.65 8.29
CA ALA A 612 40.81 -7.02 8.25
C ALA A 612 39.74 -7.99 7.75
N LYS A 613 40.16 -9.05 7.06
CA LYS A 613 39.25 -10.13 6.64
C LYS A 613 38.84 -11.05 7.80
N GLN A 614 39.64 -11.12 8.85
CA GLN A 614 39.39 -11.92 10.05
C GLN A 614 39.81 -11.11 11.29
N PRO A 615 39.09 -10.03 11.61
CA PRO A 615 39.40 -9.23 12.80
C PRO A 615 39.16 -10.03 14.06
N SER A 616 39.76 -9.63 15.17
CA SER A 616 39.43 -10.15 16.50
C SER A 616 38.13 -9.53 17.04
N GLU A 617 37.45 -10.16 18.00
CA GLU A 617 36.25 -9.55 18.62
C GLU A 617 36.58 -8.27 19.38
N ALA A 618 37.78 -8.22 19.98
CA ALA A 618 38.28 -7.03 20.64
C ALA A 618 38.42 -5.86 19.67
N GLU A 619 38.96 -6.10 18.47
CA GLU A 619 39.11 -5.10 17.41
C GLU A 619 37.75 -4.54 16.95
N LEU A 620 36.78 -5.43 16.66
CA LEU A 620 35.42 -5.00 16.28
C LEU A 620 34.75 -4.21 17.41
N SER A 621 34.91 -4.66 18.66
CA SER A 621 34.35 -3.98 19.84
C SER A 621 34.95 -2.59 20.03
N GLU A 622 36.28 -2.48 20.02
CA GLU A 622 36.99 -1.21 20.18
C GLU A 622 36.59 -0.24 19.07
N ARG A 623 36.49 -0.71 17.82
CA ARG A 623 36.07 0.15 16.72
C ARG A 623 34.63 0.63 16.86
N PHE A 624 33.71 -0.25 17.28
CA PHE A 624 32.33 0.17 17.50
C PHE A 624 32.20 1.12 18.71
N GLU A 625 32.99 0.93 19.77
CA GLU A 625 33.06 1.87 20.88
C GLU A 625 33.54 3.27 20.44
N GLN A 626 34.50 3.37 19.52
CA GLN A 626 34.91 4.64 18.90
C GLN A 626 33.76 5.29 18.11
N VAL A 627 32.98 4.49 17.38
CA VAL A 627 31.78 4.99 16.67
C VAL A 627 30.76 5.54 17.66
N LEU A 628 30.50 4.83 18.76
CA LEU A 628 29.59 5.29 19.81
C LEU A 628 30.12 6.54 20.53
N GLN A 629 31.42 6.73 20.68
CA GLN A 629 31.99 7.97 21.23
C GLN A 629 31.67 9.18 20.35
N LYS A 630 31.76 9.04 19.02
CA LYS A 630 31.33 10.10 18.08
C LYS A 630 29.84 10.40 18.24
N ALA A 631 29.02 9.36 18.26
CA ALA A 631 27.56 9.49 18.41
C ALA A 631 27.18 10.15 19.75
N ARG A 632 27.89 9.80 20.83
CA ARG A 632 27.72 10.42 22.15
C ARG A 632 28.12 11.90 22.14
N ALA A 633 29.16 12.28 21.41
CA ALA A 633 29.57 13.68 21.30
C ALA A 633 28.47 14.54 20.65
N VAL A 634 27.82 14.05 19.59
CA VAL A 634 26.66 14.72 18.97
C VAL A 634 25.49 14.78 19.96
N SER A 635 25.16 13.66 20.61
CA SER A 635 24.10 13.61 21.62
C SER A 635 24.30 14.62 22.76
N ASN A 636 25.51 14.70 23.29
CA ASN A 636 25.87 15.66 24.34
C ASN A 636 25.84 17.12 23.85
N THR A 637 26.25 17.37 22.60
CA THR A 637 26.29 18.72 22.03
C THR A 637 24.90 19.34 21.93
N PHE A 638 23.91 18.55 21.52
CA PHE A 638 22.52 19.02 21.37
C PHE A 638 21.63 18.73 22.58
N GLY A 639 22.11 17.94 23.55
CA GLY A 639 21.34 17.55 24.72
C GLY A 639 20.12 16.68 24.38
N ARG A 640 20.20 15.90 23.29
CA ARG A 640 19.11 15.03 22.81
C ARG A 640 19.53 13.56 22.89
N PRO A 641 18.62 12.65 23.26
CA PRO A 641 18.89 11.22 23.19
C PRO A 641 19.05 10.77 21.73
N LEU A 642 19.88 9.75 21.52
CA LEU A 642 20.15 9.17 20.21
C LEU A 642 19.45 7.83 20.04
N ILE A 643 18.99 7.52 18.83
CA ILE A 643 18.60 6.18 18.40
C ILE A 643 19.39 5.80 17.16
N LEU A 644 19.83 4.54 17.07
CA LEU A 644 20.32 4.01 15.79
C LEU A 644 19.08 3.74 14.93
N THR A 645 18.72 4.68 14.05
CA THR A 645 17.58 4.56 13.13
C THR A 645 17.78 3.48 12.08
N GLU A 646 19.03 3.12 11.85
CA GLU A 646 19.41 2.01 11.00
C GLU A 646 20.79 1.49 11.39
N ILE A 647 20.95 0.18 11.40
CA ILE A 647 22.23 -0.52 11.38
C ILE A 647 21.94 -1.96 10.93
N GLY A 648 22.82 -2.54 10.13
CA GLY A 648 22.64 -3.90 9.66
C GLY A 648 23.96 -4.46 9.16
N PHE A 649 24.02 -5.79 9.07
CA PHE A 649 25.16 -6.51 8.53
C PHE A 649 24.64 -7.63 7.64
N THR A 650 25.23 -7.80 6.48
CA THR A 650 24.96 -8.91 5.58
C THR A 650 25.52 -10.22 6.16
N SER A 651 24.97 -11.35 5.75
CA SER A 651 25.51 -12.68 6.06
C SER A 651 26.59 -13.08 5.05
N THR A 652 27.60 -12.22 4.90
CA THR A 652 28.78 -12.42 4.04
C THR A 652 30.03 -12.68 4.88
N ALA A 653 31.18 -12.95 4.25
CA ALA A 653 32.40 -13.29 4.98
C ALA A 653 33.01 -12.11 5.78
N THR A 654 32.81 -10.87 5.34
CA THR A 654 33.45 -9.67 5.92
C THR A 654 32.49 -8.46 6.06
N PRO A 655 31.30 -8.63 6.66
CA PRO A 655 30.26 -7.60 6.67
C PRO A 655 30.67 -6.32 7.43
N TRP A 656 31.69 -6.39 8.29
CA TRP A 656 32.26 -5.24 9.01
C TRP A 656 33.09 -4.28 8.14
N GLN A 657 33.54 -4.68 6.94
CA GLN A 657 34.37 -3.83 6.08
C GLN A 657 33.55 -2.74 5.37
N GLN A 658 32.40 -3.11 4.83
CA GLN A 658 31.51 -2.22 4.07
C GLN A 658 30.06 -2.54 4.43
N PRO A 659 29.64 -2.22 5.66
CA PRO A 659 28.37 -2.72 6.20
C PRO A 659 27.12 -2.17 5.50
N HIS A 660 27.26 -1.11 4.67
CA HIS A 660 26.17 -0.53 3.88
C HIS A 660 25.89 -1.28 2.57
N LEU A 661 26.83 -2.09 2.07
CA LEU A 661 26.64 -2.81 0.81
C LEU A 661 25.68 -3.98 0.99
N ASP A 662 24.91 -4.27 -0.07
CA ASP A 662 24.19 -5.54 -0.13
C ASP A 662 25.17 -6.71 -0.29
N GLY A 663 24.70 -7.91 0.04
CA GLY A 663 25.51 -9.12 -0.02
C GLY A 663 25.39 -9.86 -1.35
N GLU A 664 24.81 -9.26 -2.40
CA GLU A 664 24.53 -9.98 -3.65
C GLU A 664 25.85 -10.42 -4.33
N GLY A 665 25.91 -11.68 -4.75
CA GLY A 665 27.10 -12.26 -5.40
C GLY A 665 28.25 -12.67 -4.45
N GLU A 666 28.15 -12.36 -3.15
CA GLU A 666 29.16 -12.72 -2.15
C GLU A 666 28.96 -14.13 -1.57
N ALA A 667 29.98 -14.65 -0.88
CA ALA A 667 29.90 -15.94 -0.20
C ALA A 667 29.11 -15.83 1.12
N TYR A 668 28.16 -16.75 1.33
CA TYR A 668 27.37 -16.82 2.56
C TYR A 668 28.21 -17.21 3.79
N LEU A 669 28.07 -16.44 4.87
CA LEU A 669 28.57 -16.76 6.20
C LEU A 669 27.67 -16.17 7.30
N GLY A 670 26.62 -16.89 7.69
CA GLY A 670 25.65 -16.44 8.69
C GLY A 670 26.25 -16.12 10.08
N SER A 671 27.32 -16.80 10.48
CA SER A 671 27.99 -16.55 11.78
C SER A 671 28.68 -15.19 11.84
N ALA A 672 29.10 -14.61 10.71
CA ALA A 672 29.70 -13.29 10.67
C ALA A 672 28.66 -12.18 10.92
N GLN A 673 27.43 -12.35 10.42
CA GLN A 673 26.31 -11.45 10.75
C GLN A 673 26.01 -11.50 12.25
N LEU A 674 25.82 -12.70 12.82
CA LEU A 674 25.56 -12.88 14.24
C LEU A 674 26.65 -12.25 15.12
N ARG A 675 27.91 -12.42 14.72
CA ARG A 675 29.05 -11.80 15.40
C ARG A 675 28.92 -10.27 15.47
N CYS A 676 28.54 -9.61 14.38
CA CYS A 676 28.34 -8.15 14.38
C CYS A 676 27.18 -7.73 15.29
N TYR A 677 26.07 -8.49 15.28
CA TYR A 677 24.94 -8.24 16.18
C TYR A 677 25.36 -8.35 17.66
N HIS A 678 26.19 -9.33 18.03
CA HIS A 678 26.74 -9.43 19.38
C HIS A 678 27.57 -8.21 19.77
N ILE A 679 28.49 -7.79 18.90
CA ILE A 679 29.37 -6.63 19.16
C ILE A 679 28.54 -5.37 19.43
N VAL A 680 27.56 -5.10 18.56
CA VAL A 680 26.71 -3.91 18.67
C VAL A 680 25.85 -3.96 19.94
N THR A 681 25.15 -5.08 20.19
CA THR A 681 24.25 -5.19 21.34
C THR A 681 24.98 -5.10 22.68
N GLN A 682 26.18 -5.66 22.78
CA GLN A 682 27.02 -5.55 23.98
C GLN A 682 27.43 -4.10 24.29
N ALA A 683 27.79 -3.32 23.27
CA ALA A 683 28.17 -1.94 23.45
C ALA A 683 26.95 -1.04 23.75
N LEU A 684 25.80 -1.31 23.12
CA LEU A 684 24.55 -0.61 23.37
C LEU A 684 24.02 -0.83 24.80
N ALA A 685 24.13 -2.06 25.33
CA ALA A 685 23.76 -2.36 26.71
C ALA A 685 24.54 -1.54 27.76
N ARG A 686 25.69 -0.96 27.39
CA ARG A 686 26.52 -0.09 28.24
C ARG A 686 26.34 1.41 27.99
N SER A 687 25.51 1.78 27.01
CA SER A 687 25.38 3.16 26.48
C SER A 687 23.99 3.77 26.71
N THR A 688 23.26 3.27 27.70
CA THR A 688 21.83 3.49 27.90
C THR A 688 21.47 4.88 28.46
N ASP A 689 22.47 5.64 28.91
CA ASP A 689 22.32 7.01 29.42
C ASP A 689 22.07 8.05 28.32
N TRP A 690 22.50 7.77 27.08
CA TRP A 690 22.34 8.69 25.94
C TRP A 690 21.80 8.00 24.68
N CYS A 691 22.07 6.71 24.48
CA CYS A 691 21.51 5.92 23.38
C CYS A 691 20.25 5.18 23.84
N ARG A 692 19.14 5.42 23.15
CA ARG A 692 17.79 4.94 23.47
C ARG A 692 17.26 3.91 22.49
N GLY A 693 18.13 3.24 21.73
CA GLY A 693 17.69 2.10 20.95
C GLY A 693 18.39 1.86 19.63
N VAL A 694 17.94 0.80 18.98
CA VAL A 694 18.37 0.33 17.67
C VAL A 694 17.19 -0.21 16.86
N LEU A 695 17.13 0.22 15.61
CA LEU A 695 16.26 -0.31 14.57
C LEU A 695 17.12 -1.01 13.52
N TRP A 696 17.16 -2.33 13.57
CA TRP A 696 17.99 -3.14 12.67
C TRP A 696 17.46 -3.08 11.23
N TRP A 697 18.36 -2.93 10.26
CA TRP A 697 18.09 -3.19 8.85
C TRP A 697 18.38 -4.67 8.57
N LYS A 698 17.38 -5.49 8.24
CA LYS A 698 15.93 -5.21 8.17
C LYS A 698 15.15 -6.50 8.42
N TYR A 699 13.84 -6.39 8.66
CA TYR A 699 12.95 -7.54 8.75
C TYR A 699 11.89 -7.48 7.64
N PRO A 700 11.72 -8.52 6.81
CA PRO A 700 10.85 -8.51 5.64
C PRO A 700 9.37 -8.60 6.02
N SER A 701 8.49 -8.07 5.15
CA SER A 701 7.04 -8.18 5.28
C SER A 701 6.47 -9.58 5.01
N TYR A 702 7.30 -10.55 4.65
CA TYR A 702 6.88 -11.92 4.35
C TYR A 702 8.04 -12.93 4.47
N PRO A 703 7.75 -14.20 4.81
CA PRO A 703 8.73 -15.15 5.36
C PRO A 703 9.65 -15.84 4.34
N THR A 704 9.70 -15.44 3.07
CA THR A 704 10.48 -16.18 2.06
C THR A 704 11.89 -15.62 1.83
N LEU A 705 12.33 -14.68 2.64
CA LEU A 705 13.66 -14.07 2.56
C LEU A 705 14.45 -14.49 3.79
N GLY A 706 15.54 -15.24 3.60
CA GLY A 706 16.30 -15.79 4.72
C GLY A 706 16.99 -17.11 4.40
N GLY A 707 17.53 -17.78 5.43
CA GLY A 707 18.05 -19.14 5.35
C GLY A 707 19.52 -19.26 4.93
N GLU A 708 20.02 -20.50 4.96
CA GLU A 708 21.35 -20.86 4.49
C GLU A 708 21.52 -20.50 3.00
N GLY A 709 22.62 -19.82 2.66
CA GLY A 709 22.90 -19.34 1.31
C GLY A 709 22.37 -17.94 0.99
N HIS A 710 21.47 -17.37 1.81
CA HIS A 710 20.99 -16.00 1.62
C HIS A 710 21.95 -15.00 2.27
N THR A 711 22.52 -14.08 1.49
CA THR A 711 23.58 -13.14 1.94
C THR A 711 23.07 -11.77 2.40
N GLY A 712 21.83 -11.41 2.07
CA GLY A 712 21.26 -10.10 2.45
C GLY A 712 21.10 -9.87 3.96
N PHE A 713 20.67 -8.65 4.31
CA PHE A 713 20.60 -8.13 5.69
C PHE A 713 19.66 -8.84 6.66
N THR A 714 18.61 -9.48 6.16
CA THR A 714 17.61 -10.11 7.04
C THR A 714 18.23 -11.18 7.95
N PRO A 715 17.86 -11.26 9.25
CA PRO A 715 18.27 -12.35 10.12
C PRO A 715 17.45 -13.64 9.93
N ASN A 716 16.32 -13.59 9.20
CA ASN A 716 15.36 -14.71 9.09
C ASN A 716 16.02 -16.03 8.69
N ASP A 717 15.65 -17.11 9.39
CA ASP A 717 16.13 -18.48 9.21
C ASP A 717 17.67 -18.61 9.23
N LYS A 718 18.38 -17.66 9.86
CA LYS A 718 19.84 -17.66 10.04
C LYS A 718 20.21 -17.75 11.52
N PRO A 719 21.48 -18.06 11.85
CA PRO A 719 21.93 -18.10 13.24
C PRO A 719 21.64 -16.82 14.03
N THR A 720 21.56 -15.67 13.34
CA THR A 720 21.23 -14.38 13.97
C THR A 720 19.82 -14.35 14.55
N GLU A 721 18.80 -14.87 13.84
CA GLU A 721 17.41 -14.84 14.31
C GLU A 721 17.20 -15.70 15.56
N GLU A 722 17.80 -16.89 15.60
CA GLU A 722 17.75 -17.78 16.77
C GLU A 722 18.28 -17.08 18.04
N GLN A 723 19.24 -16.17 17.89
CA GLN A 723 19.87 -15.44 18.99
C GLN A 723 19.17 -14.13 19.34
N LEU A 724 18.19 -13.66 18.56
CA LEU A 724 17.51 -12.38 18.80
C LEU A 724 16.86 -12.28 20.19
N PRO A 725 16.18 -13.30 20.74
CA PRO A 725 15.61 -13.21 22.08
C PRO A 725 16.66 -12.91 23.16
N GLU A 726 17.85 -13.51 23.07
CA GLU A 726 18.95 -13.24 24.00
C GLU A 726 19.55 -11.84 23.76
N LEU A 727 19.79 -11.49 22.49
CA LEU A 727 20.35 -10.20 22.09
C LEU A 727 19.46 -9.03 22.54
N PHE A 728 18.15 -9.13 22.34
CA PHE A 728 17.17 -8.14 22.80
C PHE A 728 16.92 -8.20 24.32
N GLY A 729 17.06 -9.36 24.96
CA GLY A 729 16.99 -9.50 26.41
C GLY A 729 18.14 -8.81 27.16
N ARG A 730 19.27 -8.54 26.50
CA ARG A 730 20.40 -7.77 27.05
C ARG A 730 20.20 -6.25 27.01
N LEU A 731 19.22 -5.78 26.24
CA LEU A 731 18.91 -4.35 26.10
C LEU A 731 17.80 -3.96 27.10
N PRO A 732 17.75 -2.69 27.55
CA PRO A 732 16.67 -2.21 28.42
C PRO A 732 15.29 -2.37 27.79
N GLU A 733 14.27 -2.33 28.64
CA GLU A 733 12.86 -2.29 28.23
C GLU A 733 12.41 -0.93 27.68
#